data_AF-A0A1F5JYU1-F1
#
_entry.id   AF-A0A1F5JYU1-F1
#
_cell.length_a   1.000
_cell.length_b   1.000
_cell.length_c   1.000
_cell.angle_alpha   90.00
_cell.angle_beta   90.00
_cell.angle_gamma   90.00
#
_symmetry.space_group_name_H-M   'P 1'
#
loop_
_entity.id
_entity.type
_entity.pdbx_description
1 polymer ?
#
loop_
_entity_poly.entity_id
_entity_poly.type
_entity_poly.pdbx_seq_one_letter_code
_entity_poly.pdbx_strand_id
1 'polypeptide(L)'
;VFVYGLAAILALFYGVSGKIAPLFGAITLTVIVGFASLIIPSVFQKLIVAPNELTKETPFIKYNIEATNKAYGLDRVEEREIAADKPITAPDIAANNLTIKNVRLWDRAPLLSTFSQIQEIRTYYEFTSVDNDRYTINGEVRQIMLSPRELASDSLPNKNWINERLTFTHGYGVAGGPVNQVTPEGLPVLFVKDLPPKSEVKELEVTRPEVYYGEIPNEYVIVKTKSKEFDYPKGEENVYTTYAGAGGVEINSPLRRFLYALRFASLKLFLSSDVTKESRILYYRNIKERVSKIAPFLTLDRDPYLVIAEGKLYWILDAYTSTDRYPYSQKLPLNGGNVNYIRNSVKAVVDAYGGEIKFYQTDPDDPIIKTYAKIFPKTFLPLTELPKSLTAHLRYPEDIFTLQTAIYTTYHMDDPQIFYNKEDQWEIPAIAQGGEAQTGKVAVMDPRHMIMKLPGEKKEEYILMLPFTPRAKDNLSAWMVARNDGEQYGKLVVYRFPKDKLVFGPKQVIGRISQDAQISQQISLWDQGGSQVIQGPLLVIPIEESLVYVRPLYLKAATGKIPELKRVIVAYENKIAMEETLEAGLAKIFGTAEGQTKPSGETSTPSAPTDMTKEDFLQQANQAYEAAIRAQREGDWGRYGEEIKKLGEILNKLR
;
A
#
# COMPACT_ATOMS: atom_id res chain seq x y z
N VAL A 1 -32.46 -33.46 23.19
CA VAL A 1 -32.88 -32.83 24.48
C VAL A 1 -34.03 -33.61 25.13
N PHE A 2 -35.19 -33.77 24.49
CA PHE A 2 -36.35 -34.45 25.10
C PHE A 2 -36.12 -35.90 25.58
N VAL A 3 -35.43 -36.73 24.77
CA VAL A 3 -35.12 -38.12 25.15
C VAL A 3 -34.23 -38.19 26.39
N TYR A 4 -33.17 -37.37 26.44
CA TYR A 4 -32.28 -37.30 27.60
C TYR A 4 -33.00 -36.77 28.84
N GLY A 5 -33.98 -35.87 28.69
CA GLY A 5 -34.86 -35.45 29.78
C GLY A 5 -35.73 -36.60 30.31
N LEU A 6 -36.30 -37.42 29.42
CA LEU A 6 -37.09 -38.59 29.82
C LEU A 6 -36.23 -39.68 30.49
N ALA A 7 -35.02 -39.94 29.96
CA ALA A 7 -34.08 -40.85 30.58
C ALA A 7 -33.64 -40.37 31.97
N ALA A 8 -33.45 -39.06 32.16
CA ALA A 8 -33.16 -38.47 33.47
C ALA A 8 -34.32 -38.63 34.47
N ILE A 9 -35.57 -38.46 34.02
CA ILE A 9 -36.77 -38.68 34.84
C ILE A 9 -36.88 -40.16 35.26
N LEU A 10 -36.62 -41.10 34.36
CA LEU A 10 -36.66 -42.54 34.65
C LEU A 10 -35.53 -42.96 35.61
N ALA A 11 -34.35 -42.36 35.50
CA ALA A 11 -33.25 -42.56 36.43
C ALA A 11 -33.55 -41.96 37.82
N LEU A 12 -34.18 -40.79 37.88
CA LEU A 12 -34.67 -40.17 39.12
C LEU A 12 -35.74 -41.06 39.79
N PHE A 13 -36.67 -41.61 39.01
CA PHE A 13 -37.70 -42.51 39.52
C PHE A 13 -37.09 -43.80 40.10
N TYR A 14 -36.01 -44.33 39.53
CA TYR A 14 -35.24 -45.40 40.17
C TYR A 14 -34.67 -44.96 41.52
N GLY A 15 -34.02 -43.79 41.59
CA GLY A 15 -33.44 -43.28 42.83
C GLY A 15 -34.44 -43.10 43.98
N VAL A 16 -35.71 -42.84 43.65
CA VAL A 16 -36.81 -42.69 44.64
C VAL A 16 -37.51 -44.02 44.95
N SER A 17 -37.73 -44.89 43.95
CA SER A 17 -38.57 -46.09 44.10
C SER A 17 -37.80 -47.39 44.36
N GLY A 18 -36.49 -47.42 44.13
CA GLY A 18 -35.64 -48.61 44.27
C GLY A 18 -35.88 -49.70 43.22
N LYS A 19 -36.85 -49.54 42.31
CA LYS A 19 -37.16 -50.50 41.25
C LYS A 19 -36.15 -50.34 40.12
N ILE A 20 -35.43 -51.40 39.78
CA ILE A 20 -34.33 -51.37 38.80
C ILE A 20 -34.80 -51.28 37.33
N ALA A 21 -36.03 -51.70 37.01
CA ALA A 21 -36.54 -51.73 35.62
C ALA A 21 -36.57 -50.36 34.88
N PRO A 22 -36.98 -49.24 35.51
CA PRO A 22 -36.92 -47.89 34.93
C PRO A 22 -35.48 -47.42 34.65
N LEU A 23 -34.50 -47.84 35.46
CA LEU A 23 -33.09 -47.52 35.24
C LEU A 23 -32.57 -48.23 33.98
N PHE A 24 -32.88 -49.53 33.82
CA PHE A 24 -32.57 -50.23 32.57
C PHE A 24 -33.24 -49.56 31.38
N GLY A 25 -34.53 -49.19 31.49
CA GLY A 25 -35.23 -48.43 30.46
C GLY A 25 -34.53 -47.12 30.09
N ALA A 26 -34.07 -46.35 31.09
CA ALA A 26 -33.32 -45.11 30.87
C ALA A 26 -31.98 -45.34 30.15
N ILE A 27 -31.23 -46.35 30.57
CA ILE A 27 -29.94 -46.71 29.98
C ILE A 27 -30.14 -47.18 28.53
N THR A 28 -31.08 -48.10 28.30
CA THR A 28 -31.38 -48.61 26.95
C THR A 28 -31.84 -47.49 26.03
N LEU A 29 -32.72 -46.59 26.48
CA LEU A 29 -33.18 -45.45 25.69
C LEU A 29 -32.03 -44.50 25.34
N THR A 30 -31.15 -44.22 26.30
CA THR A 30 -29.97 -43.36 26.11
C THR A 30 -28.99 -43.97 25.12
N VAL A 31 -28.73 -45.28 25.24
CA VAL A 31 -27.84 -46.02 24.34
C VAL A 31 -28.42 -46.07 22.93
N ILE A 32 -29.72 -46.38 22.77
CA ILE A 32 -30.39 -46.43 21.46
C ILE A 32 -30.35 -45.05 20.80
N VAL A 33 -30.69 -43.97 21.52
CA VAL A 33 -30.72 -42.64 20.92
C VAL A 33 -29.31 -42.10 20.68
N GLY A 34 -28.34 -42.40 21.55
CA GLY A 34 -26.94 -42.10 21.29
C GLY A 34 -26.44 -42.78 20.02
N PHE A 35 -26.70 -44.08 19.88
CA PHE A 35 -26.30 -44.87 18.72
C PHE A 35 -27.02 -44.42 17.44
N ALA A 36 -28.33 -44.16 17.52
CA ALA A 36 -29.12 -43.62 16.42
C ALA A 36 -28.64 -42.23 16.00
N SER A 37 -28.25 -41.36 16.94
CA SER A 37 -27.72 -40.03 16.63
C SER A 37 -26.34 -40.09 15.94
N LEU A 38 -25.58 -41.17 16.13
CA LEU A 38 -24.31 -41.40 15.42
C LEU A 38 -24.55 -41.96 14.00
N ILE A 39 -25.53 -42.86 13.84
CA ILE A 39 -25.72 -43.61 12.58
C ILE A 39 -26.67 -42.89 11.63
N ILE A 40 -27.82 -42.42 12.11
CA ILE A 40 -28.87 -41.84 11.25
C ILE A 40 -28.34 -40.68 10.40
N PRO A 41 -27.57 -39.71 10.92
CA PRO A 41 -27.03 -38.63 10.09
C PRO A 41 -26.12 -39.15 8.97
N SER A 42 -25.28 -40.15 9.25
CA SER A 42 -24.39 -40.73 8.24
C SER A 42 -25.16 -41.50 7.15
N VAL A 43 -26.18 -42.27 7.56
CA VAL A 43 -27.06 -43.00 6.63
C VAL A 43 -27.88 -42.02 5.79
N PHE A 44 -28.44 -40.97 6.40
CA PHE A 44 -29.15 -39.90 5.71
C PHE A 44 -28.23 -39.16 4.73
N GLN A 45 -27.01 -38.82 5.15
CA GLN A 45 -26.02 -38.19 4.28
C GLN A 45 -25.69 -39.08 3.08
N LYS A 46 -25.45 -40.39 3.28
CA LYS A 46 -25.04 -41.29 2.19
C LYS A 46 -26.19 -41.68 1.25
N LEU A 47 -27.40 -41.86 1.76
CA LEU A 47 -28.52 -42.41 0.98
C LEU A 47 -29.48 -41.35 0.44
N ILE A 48 -29.57 -40.17 1.07
CA ILE A 48 -30.53 -39.13 0.71
C ILE A 48 -29.82 -37.87 0.20
N VAL A 49 -28.80 -37.38 0.91
CA VAL A 49 -28.09 -36.15 0.54
C VAL A 49 -27.12 -36.41 -0.61
N ALA A 50 -26.10 -37.25 -0.43
CA ALA A 50 -25.05 -37.48 -1.43
C ALA A 50 -25.56 -37.81 -2.85
N PRO A 51 -26.64 -38.61 -3.03
CA PRO A 51 -27.18 -38.87 -4.37
C PRO A 51 -27.87 -37.65 -5.03
N ASN A 52 -28.33 -36.68 -4.24
CA ASN A 52 -29.03 -35.46 -4.69
C ASN A 52 -28.45 -34.21 -4.03
N GLU A 53 -27.12 -34.17 -3.85
CA GLU A 53 -26.46 -33.23 -2.94
C GLU A 53 -26.69 -31.79 -3.40
N LEU A 54 -26.50 -31.52 -4.70
CA LEU A 54 -26.76 -30.22 -5.29
C LEU A 54 -28.17 -29.72 -4.95
N THR A 55 -29.22 -30.52 -5.17
CA THR A 55 -30.60 -30.09 -4.91
C THR A 55 -30.86 -29.87 -3.41
N LYS A 56 -30.29 -30.70 -2.53
CA LYS A 56 -30.49 -30.58 -1.08
C LYS A 56 -29.68 -29.43 -0.46
N GLU A 57 -28.50 -29.16 -0.98
CA GLU A 57 -27.58 -28.13 -0.47
C GLU A 57 -27.81 -26.77 -1.12
N THR A 58 -28.47 -26.68 -2.29
CA THR A 58 -28.72 -25.41 -3.01
C THR A 58 -29.24 -24.28 -2.10
N PRO A 59 -30.25 -24.48 -1.23
CA PRO A 59 -30.71 -23.40 -0.35
C PRO A 59 -29.62 -22.92 0.63
N PHE A 60 -28.81 -23.83 1.16
CA PHE A 60 -27.74 -23.49 2.10
C PHE A 60 -26.54 -22.84 1.40
N ILE A 61 -26.21 -23.28 0.18
CA ILE A 61 -25.23 -22.63 -0.69
C ILE A 61 -25.67 -21.19 -0.97
N LYS A 62 -26.93 -20.98 -1.34
CA LYS A 62 -27.47 -19.64 -1.55
C LYS A 62 -27.35 -18.76 -0.30
N TYR A 63 -27.74 -19.26 0.87
CA TYR A 63 -27.56 -18.52 2.12
C TYR A 63 -26.09 -18.21 2.42
N ASN A 64 -25.20 -19.15 2.15
CA ASN A 64 -23.76 -18.95 2.34
C ASN A 64 -23.19 -17.89 1.38
N ILE A 65 -23.58 -17.91 0.10
CA ILE A 65 -23.16 -16.91 -0.89
C ILE A 65 -23.66 -15.52 -0.47
N GLU A 66 -24.97 -15.38 -0.23
CA GLU A 66 -25.59 -14.10 0.15
C GLU A 66 -25.02 -13.56 1.47
N ALA A 67 -24.91 -14.42 2.50
CA ALA A 67 -24.38 -14.03 3.80
C ALA A 67 -22.91 -13.65 3.73
N THR A 68 -22.10 -14.38 2.96
CA THR A 68 -20.67 -14.08 2.80
C THR A 68 -20.48 -12.77 2.02
N ASN A 69 -21.16 -12.61 0.89
CA ASN A 69 -21.06 -11.36 0.11
C ASN A 69 -21.49 -10.17 0.93
N LYS A 70 -22.61 -10.27 1.66
CA LYS A 70 -23.05 -9.22 2.57
C LYS A 70 -22.06 -9.01 3.71
N ALA A 71 -21.56 -10.05 4.37
CA ALA A 71 -20.71 -9.89 5.56
C ALA A 71 -19.33 -9.29 5.25
N TYR A 72 -18.84 -9.41 4.01
CA TYR A 72 -17.62 -8.78 3.53
C TYR A 72 -17.86 -7.51 2.71
N GLY A 73 -19.12 -7.10 2.51
CA GLY A 73 -19.49 -5.87 1.78
C GLY A 73 -19.29 -5.99 0.26
N LEU A 74 -19.30 -7.20 -0.27
CA LEU A 74 -19.11 -7.55 -1.67
C LEU A 74 -20.42 -7.53 -2.47
N ASP A 75 -21.57 -7.45 -1.80
CA ASP A 75 -22.88 -7.27 -2.40
C ASP A 75 -23.06 -5.91 -3.12
N ARG A 76 -22.06 -5.02 -2.98
CA ARG A 76 -22.01 -3.68 -3.59
C ARG A 76 -20.91 -3.54 -4.64
N VAL A 77 -20.23 -4.63 -5.00
CA VAL A 77 -19.19 -4.62 -6.03
C VAL A 77 -19.82 -4.34 -7.40
N GLU A 78 -19.28 -3.35 -8.11
CA GLU A 78 -19.68 -3.07 -9.49
C GLU A 78 -18.85 -3.92 -10.45
N GLU A 79 -19.49 -4.67 -11.34
CA GLU A 79 -18.79 -5.45 -12.36
C GLU A 79 -18.86 -4.75 -13.72
N ARG A 80 -17.71 -4.68 -14.40
CA ARG A 80 -17.57 -4.10 -15.74
C ARG A 80 -16.82 -5.08 -16.64
N GLU A 81 -17.28 -5.23 -17.87
CA GLU A 81 -16.55 -6.00 -18.89
C GLU A 81 -15.63 -5.07 -19.68
N ILE A 82 -14.42 -5.56 -20.00
CA ILE A 82 -13.45 -4.90 -20.87
C ILE A 82 -13.34 -5.72 -22.15
N ALA A 83 -13.32 -5.10 -23.33
CA ALA A 83 -13.26 -5.83 -24.59
C ALA A 83 -11.84 -6.39 -24.87
N ALA A 84 -10.80 -5.66 -24.42
CA ALA A 84 -9.39 -6.01 -24.59
C ALA A 84 -9.02 -6.28 -26.07
N ASP A 85 -9.63 -5.53 -26.97
CA ASP A 85 -9.51 -5.67 -28.43
C ASP A 85 -8.61 -4.60 -29.08
N LYS A 86 -8.37 -3.49 -28.37
CA LYS A 86 -7.57 -2.38 -28.89
C LYS A 86 -6.11 -2.49 -28.47
N PRO A 87 -5.17 -2.67 -29.42
CA PRO A 87 -3.76 -2.61 -29.11
C PRO A 87 -3.37 -1.20 -28.67
N ILE A 88 -2.46 -1.10 -27.70
CA ILE A 88 -1.96 0.18 -27.19
C ILE A 88 -1.03 0.81 -28.23
N THR A 89 -1.23 2.10 -28.49
CA THR A 89 -0.39 2.91 -29.37
C THR A 89 0.43 3.95 -28.59
N ALA A 90 1.45 4.54 -29.23
CA ALA A 90 2.22 5.62 -28.60
C ALA A 90 1.36 6.83 -28.18
N PRO A 91 0.36 7.28 -28.97
CA PRO A 91 -0.62 8.27 -28.52
C PRO A 91 -1.37 7.89 -27.24
N ASP A 92 -1.72 6.63 -27.04
CA ASP A 92 -2.43 6.18 -25.83
C ASP A 92 -1.53 6.29 -24.59
N ILE A 93 -0.24 5.96 -24.74
CA ILE A 93 0.76 6.16 -23.68
C ILE A 93 0.88 7.66 -23.34
N ALA A 94 0.94 8.53 -24.35
CA ALA A 94 1.01 9.97 -24.16
C ALA A 94 -0.27 10.54 -23.50
N ALA A 95 -1.45 10.02 -23.87
CA ALA A 95 -2.73 10.42 -23.29
C ALA A 95 -2.88 9.97 -21.82
N ASN A 96 -2.14 8.95 -21.39
CA ASN A 96 -2.12 8.44 -20.01
C ASN A 96 -0.83 8.81 -19.27
N ASN A 97 -0.17 9.90 -19.66
CA ASN A 97 1.11 10.33 -19.09
C ASN A 97 1.07 10.53 -17.56
N LEU A 98 -0.06 10.94 -16.98
CA LEU A 98 -0.17 11.07 -15.52
C LEU A 98 -0.08 9.71 -14.82
N THR A 99 -0.61 8.65 -15.42
CA THR A 99 -0.44 7.27 -14.93
C THR A 99 1.03 6.86 -15.02
N ILE A 100 1.67 7.10 -16.18
CA ILE A 100 3.08 6.75 -16.42
C ILE A 100 4.02 7.47 -15.45
N LYS A 101 3.82 8.78 -15.23
CA LYS A 101 4.56 9.60 -14.26
C LYS A 101 4.38 9.19 -12.79
N ASN A 102 3.46 8.26 -12.51
CA ASN A 102 3.17 7.78 -11.16
C ASN A 102 3.36 6.26 -11.02
N VAL A 103 3.94 5.60 -12.02
CA VAL A 103 4.31 4.19 -11.91
C VAL A 103 5.33 4.02 -10.81
N ARG A 104 4.97 3.23 -9.80
CA ARG A 104 5.76 3.04 -8.59
C ARG A 104 6.99 2.15 -8.85
N LEU A 105 8.08 2.76 -9.32
CA LEU A 105 9.35 2.09 -9.56
C LEU A 105 10.11 1.76 -8.26
N TRP A 106 9.87 2.49 -7.17
CA TRP A 106 10.39 2.15 -5.84
C TRP A 106 9.45 1.22 -5.07
N ASP A 107 9.98 0.19 -4.43
CA ASP A 107 9.21 -0.66 -3.51
C ASP A 107 9.59 -0.41 -2.05
N ARG A 108 8.70 -0.77 -1.11
CA ARG A 108 8.81 -0.39 0.31
C ARG A 108 10.16 -0.83 0.91
N ALA A 109 10.56 -2.09 0.71
CA ALA A 109 11.77 -2.63 1.35
C ALA A 109 13.09 -2.05 0.80
N PRO A 110 13.33 -1.98 -0.53
CA PRO A 110 14.52 -1.33 -1.06
C PRO A 110 14.62 0.14 -0.67
N LEU A 111 13.50 0.88 -0.71
CA LEU A 111 13.47 2.30 -0.38
C LEU A 111 13.73 2.55 1.10
N LEU A 112 13.16 1.73 1.99
CA LEU A 112 13.44 1.79 3.43
C LEU A 112 14.93 1.62 3.72
N SER A 113 15.57 0.61 3.11
CA SER A 113 17.02 0.39 3.23
C SER A 113 17.82 1.61 2.80
N THR A 114 17.43 2.24 1.70
CA THR A 114 18.09 3.45 1.20
C THR A 114 17.88 4.65 2.12
N PHE A 115 16.67 4.89 2.64
CA PHE A 115 16.41 5.93 3.64
C PHE A 115 17.24 5.73 4.90
N SER A 116 17.31 4.49 5.41
CA SER A 116 18.15 4.16 6.55
C SER A 116 19.61 4.53 6.34
N GLN A 117 20.16 4.31 5.15
CA GLN A 117 21.56 4.61 4.88
C GLN A 117 21.84 6.09 4.65
N ILE A 118 20.98 6.80 3.90
CA ILE A 118 21.29 8.16 3.44
C ILE A 118 20.60 9.25 4.26
N GLN A 119 19.60 8.93 5.09
CA GLN A 119 18.78 9.90 5.83
C GLN A 119 18.69 9.68 7.35
N GLU A 120 19.20 8.59 7.93
CA GLU A 120 19.19 8.41 9.41
C GLU A 120 20.07 9.45 10.11
N ILE A 121 21.25 9.75 9.53
CA ILE A 121 22.26 10.73 10.00
C ILE A 121 22.88 10.38 11.38
N ARG A 122 22.14 9.72 12.28
CA ARG A 122 22.52 9.30 13.63
C ARG A 122 21.88 7.95 13.96
N THR A 123 22.58 7.14 14.75
CA THR A 123 22.19 5.76 15.07
C THR A 123 20.91 5.61 15.91
N TYR A 124 20.49 6.68 16.59
CA TYR A 124 19.28 6.69 17.41
C TYR A 124 18.04 7.12 16.62
N TYR A 125 18.19 7.46 15.35
CA TYR A 125 17.08 7.65 14.43
C TYR A 125 16.91 6.42 13.57
N GLU A 126 15.65 6.06 13.33
CA GLU A 126 15.28 4.86 12.58
C GLU A 126 14.04 5.16 11.73
N PHE A 127 14.00 4.61 10.52
CA PHE A 127 12.81 4.56 9.68
C PHE A 127 12.18 3.18 9.84
N THR A 128 10.91 3.12 10.24
CA THR A 128 10.23 1.83 10.53
C THR A 128 9.48 1.26 9.33
N SER A 129 8.85 2.13 8.55
CA SER A 129 7.93 1.77 7.46
C SER A 129 7.99 2.83 6.35
N VAL A 130 7.56 2.46 5.14
CA VAL A 130 7.43 3.40 4.03
C VAL A 130 5.98 3.44 3.56
N ASP A 131 5.40 4.62 3.65
CA ASP A 131 4.01 4.90 3.30
C ASP A 131 3.88 5.40 1.87
N ASN A 132 2.78 5.06 1.21
CA ASN A 132 2.45 5.51 -0.15
C ASN A 132 1.26 6.47 -0.13
N ASP A 133 1.44 7.72 -0.50
CA ASP A 133 0.32 8.66 -0.65
C ASP A 133 0.31 9.37 -1.99
N ARG A 134 -0.74 10.14 -2.22
CA ARG A 134 -0.84 11.12 -3.29
C ARG A 134 -0.81 12.54 -2.73
N TYR A 135 -0.13 13.43 -3.45
CA TYR A 135 -0.13 14.86 -3.21
C TYR A 135 -0.33 15.59 -4.53
N THR A 136 -1.07 16.69 -4.52
CA THR A 136 -1.13 17.58 -5.68
C THR A 136 0.08 18.51 -5.64
N ILE A 137 1.07 18.28 -6.47
CA ILE A 137 2.32 19.06 -6.54
C ILE A 137 2.33 19.82 -7.86
N ASN A 138 2.42 21.15 -7.82
CA ASN A 138 2.39 22.00 -9.02
C ASN A 138 1.14 21.75 -9.90
N GLY A 139 0.00 21.40 -9.29
CA GLY A 139 -1.25 21.12 -10.00
C GLY A 139 -1.37 19.71 -10.59
N GLU A 140 -0.32 18.89 -10.56
CA GLU A 140 -0.37 17.47 -10.96
C GLU A 140 -0.46 16.57 -9.73
N VAL A 141 -1.29 15.52 -9.79
CA VAL A 141 -1.30 14.49 -8.73
C VAL A 141 -0.04 13.63 -8.85
N ARG A 142 0.74 13.56 -7.78
CA ARG A 142 1.97 12.77 -7.67
C ARG A 142 1.87 11.78 -6.54
N GLN A 143 2.21 10.52 -6.82
CA GLN A 143 2.40 9.51 -5.81
C GLN A 143 3.77 9.70 -5.16
N ILE A 144 3.76 9.79 -3.83
CA ILE A 144 4.92 10.05 -2.97
C ILE A 144 5.08 8.87 -2.01
N MET A 145 6.31 8.40 -1.87
CA MET A 145 6.70 7.49 -0.80
C MET A 145 7.45 8.26 0.27
N LEU A 146 7.03 8.09 1.52
CA LEU A 146 7.59 8.82 2.66
C LEU A 146 7.71 7.94 3.90
N SER A 147 8.61 8.32 4.81
CA SER A 147 8.85 7.62 6.05
C SER A 147 9.24 8.60 7.16
N PRO A 148 8.61 8.55 8.34
CA PRO A 148 9.00 9.38 9.46
C PRO A 148 10.32 8.90 10.05
N ARG A 149 11.14 9.86 10.47
CA ARG A 149 12.36 9.58 11.21
C ARG A 149 12.03 9.49 12.70
N GLU A 150 11.87 8.28 13.21
CA GLU A 150 11.50 8.03 14.59
C GLU A 150 12.70 7.82 15.51
N LEU A 151 12.50 7.98 16.82
CA LEU A 151 13.56 7.82 17.81
C LEU A 151 13.59 6.37 18.32
N ALA A 152 14.63 5.64 17.95
CA ALA A 152 14.98 4.36 18.54
C ALA A 152 15.76 4.61 19.84
N SER A 153 15.05 4.75 20.97
CA SER A 153 15.68 4.94 22.28
C SER A 153 16.64 3.78 22.64
N ASP A 154 16.39 2.60 22.09
CA ASP A 154 17.26 1.44 22.24
C ASP A 154 18.58 1.50 21.45
N SER A 155 18.77 2.49 20.60
CA SER A 155 19.99 2.69 19.82
C SER A 155 20.81 3.89 20.32
N LEU A 156 20.46 4.43 21.50
CA LEU A 156 21.22 5.49 22.14
C LEU A 156 22.62 5.01 22.58
N PRO A 157 23.70 5.72 22.24
CA PRO A 157 25.07 5.32 22.63
C PRO A 157 25.29 5.27 24.15
N ASN A 158 24.64 6.17 24.90
CA ASN A 158 24.67 6.18 26.36
C ASN A 158 23.25 6.10 26.90
N LYS A 159 22.79 4.87 27.15
CA LYS A 159 21.49 4.57 27.74
C LYS A 159 21.50 4.82 29.24
N ASN A 160 20.93 5.95 29.64
CA ASN A 160 20.63 6.22 31.04
C ASN A 160 19.27 6.91 31.14
N TRP A 161 18.70 6.92 32.35
CA TRP A 161 17.36 7.45 32.59
C TRP A 161 17.17 8.91 32.14
N ILE A 162 18.20 9.75 32.25
CA ILE A 162 18.11 11.14 31.81
C ILE A 162 18.03 11.18 30.28
N ASN A 163 18.91 10.48 29.59
CA ASN A 163 18.93 10.44 28.14
C ASN A 163 17.65 9.83 27.55
N GLU A 164 17.19 8.69 28.08
CA GLU A 164 16.00 7.99 27.57
C GLU A 164 14.68 8.71 27.86
N ARG A 165 14.62 9.46 28.96
CA ARG A 165 13.34 9.97 29.49
C ARG A 165 13.21 11.48 29.44
N LEU A 166 14.31 12.24 29.44
CA LEU A 166 14.29 13.71 29.53
C LEU A 166 14.96 14.37 28.32
N THR A 167 16.05 13.79 27.79
CA THR A 167 16.82 14.41 26.70
C THR A 167 16.34 13.96 25.32
N PHE A 168 16.40 12.67 25.01
CA PHE A 168 15.97 12.13 23.73
C PHE A 168 14.51 11.69 23.83
N THR A 169 13.61 12.61 23.52
CA THR A 169 12.18 12.42 23.77
C THR A 169 11.37 12.14 22.52
N HIS A 170 11.83 12.53 21.32
CA HIS A 170 11.07 12.47 20.07
C HIS A 170 11.94 12.12 18.86
N GLY A 171 11.31 11.57 17.83
CA GLY A 171 11.87 11.49 16.47
C GLY A 171 11.80 12.85 15.78
N TYR A 172 12.45 13.01 14.62
CA TYR A 172 12.53 14.33 13.97
C TYR A 172 12.50 14.28 12.44
N GLY A 173 11.39 14.72 11.88
CA GLY A 173 11.18 14.94 10.47
C GLY A 173 10.73 13.70 9.70
N VAL A 174 10.78 13.83 8.37
CA VAL A 174 10.33 12.82 7.41
C VAL A 174 11.28 12.86 6.22
N ALA A 175 11.53 11.70 5.62
CA ALA A 175 12.16 11.59 4.31
C ALA A 175 11.12 11.15 3.31
N GLY A 176 11.12 11.72 2.11
CA GLY A 176 10.13 11.32 1.10
C GLY A 176 10.41 11.87 -0.28
N GLY A 177 9.87 11.18 -1.30
CA GLY A 177 10.10 11.51 -2.69
C GLY A 177 9.12 10.82 -3.64
N PRO A 178 9.13 11.23 -4.92
CA PRO A 178 8.27 10.65 -5.94
C PRO A 178 8.63 9.19 -6.20
N VAL A 179 7.60 8.37 -6.44
CA VAL A 179 7.77 6.91 -6.58
C VAL A 179 8.49 6.46 -7.85
N ASN A 180 8.65 7.35 -8.82
CA ASN A 180 9.10 7.02 -10.17
C ASN A 180 10.40 7.73 -10.59
N GLN A 181 11.01 8.56 -9.74
CA GLN A 181 12.22 9.30 -10.10
C GLN A 181 13.46 8.74 -9.42
N VAL A 182 14.55 8.73 -10.17
CA VAL A 182 15.86 8.28 -9.72
C VAL A 182 16.94 9.25 -10.16
N THR A 183 17.99 9.37 -9.35
CA THR A 183 19.20 10.09 -9.71
C THR A 183 20.00 9.30 -10.75
N PRO A 184 20.98 9.92 -11.44
CA PRO A 184 21.87 9.20 -12.37
C PRO A 184 22.60 8.00 -11.74
N GLU A 185 22.80 8.02 -10.43
CA GLU A 185 23.43 6.94 -9.67
C GLU A 185 22.46 5.77 -9.39
N GLY A 186 21.14 5.98 -9.56
CA GLY A 186 20.10 5.01 -9.26
C GLY A 186 19.50 5.15 -7.85
N LEU A 187 19.75 6.27 -7.16
CA LEU A 187 19.18 6.57 -5.85
C LEU A 187 17.82 7.26 -5.98
N PRO A 188 16.94 7.20 -4.96
CA PRO A 188 15.67 7.92 -5.01
C PRO A 188 15.91 9.43 -4.99
N VAL A 189 15.16 10.16 -5.82
CA VAL A 189 15.05 11.62 -5.67
C VAL A 189 14.23 11.90 -4.41
N LEU A 190 14.71 12.81 -3.56
CA LEU A 190 14.06 13.18 -2.30
C LEU A 190 13.50 14.59 -2.38
N PHE A 191 12.18 14.73 -2.26
CA PHE A 191 11.51 16.02 -2.12
C PHE A 191 11.57 16.55 -0.69
N VAL A 192 11.63 15.67 0.30
CA VAL A 192 11.88 16.02 1.70
C VAL A 192 13.08 15.23 2.20
N LYS A 193 14.11 15.93 2.71
CA LYS A 193 15.37 15.34 3.16
C LYS A 193 16.05 16.16 4.24
N ASP A 194 17.15 15.64 4.76
CA ASP A 194 18.06 16.25 5.72
C ASP A 194 17.45 16.41 7.13
N LEU A 195 18.23 17.07 7.98
CA LEU A 195 17.93 17.36 9.38
C LEU A 195 18.49 18.76 9.72
N PRO A 196 17.65 19.78 9.98
CA PRO A 196 16.18 19.74 9.96
C PRO A 196 15.63 19.46 8.55
N PRO A 197 14.40 18.92 8.42
CA PRO A 197 13.87 18.53 7.12
C PRO A 197 13.70 19.75 6.22
N LYS A 198 14.25 19.66 5.02
CA LYS A 198 14.10 20.63 3.94
C LYS A 198 13.19 20.04 2.88
N SER A 199 12.23 20.85 2.44
CA SER A 199 11.29 20.47 1.39
C SER A 199 11.61 21.24 0.12
N GLU A 200 11.80 20.52 -0.99
CA GLU A 200 12.00 21.10 -2.33
C GLU A 200 10.68 21.55 -2.97
N VAL A 201 9.56 21.04 -2.45
CA VAL A 201 8.19 21.38 -2.87
C VAL A 201 7.40 21.92 -1.68
N LYS A 202 6.57 22.94 -1.92
CA LYS A 202 5.84 23.65 -0.85
C LYS A 202 4.78 22.77 -0.20
N GLU A 203 4.14 21.91 -0.99
CA GLU A 203 3.05 21.05 -0.54
C GLU A 203 3.51 19.95 0.45
N LEU A 204 4.82 19.69 0.53
CA LEU A 204 5.42 18.77 1.50
C LEU A 204 6.21 19.50 2.60
N GLU A 205 6.06 20.82 2.72
CA GLU A 205 6.73 21.60 3.77
C GLU A 205 6.32 21.11 5.17
N VAL A 206 7.30 20.89 6.04
CA VAL A 206 7.09 20.45 7.43
C VAL A 206 7.58 21.52 8.39
N THR A 207 6.65 22.14 9.11
CA THR A 207 6.94 23.20 10.10
C THR A 207 6.96 22.69 11.55
N ARG A 208 6.39 21.49 11.78
CA ARG A 208 6.38 20.77 13.07
C ARG A 208 6.92 19.34 12.88
N PRO A 209 8.24 19.17 12.70
CA PRO A 209 8.85 17.87 12.40
C PRO A 209 8.94 16.89 13.58
N GLU A 210 8.72 17.34 14.81
CA GLU A 210 8.92 16.53 16.01
C GLU A 210 7.86 15.41 16.13
N VAL A 211 8.33 14.15 16.20
CA VAL A 211 7.47 12.95 16.31
C VAL A 211 7.53 12.42 17.75
N TYR A 212 6.59 12.86 18.58
CA TYR A 212 6.41 12.37 19.95
C TYR A 212 5.57 11.08 20.01
N TYR A 213 4.72 10.85 19.02
CA TYR A 213 3.86 9.68 18.92
C TYR A 213 4.07 9.05 17.54
N GLY A 214 4.46 7.77 17.52
CA GLY A 214 4.84 7.07 16.30
C GLY A 214 4.73 5.55 16.45
N GLU A 215 5.37 4.81 15.56
CA GLU A 215 5.38 3.35 15.55
C GLU A 215 6.43 2.75 16.49
N ILE A 216 7.55 3.42 16.74
CA ILE A 216 8.59 2.90 17.63
C ILE A 216 8.13 3.04 19.10
N PRO A 217 8.04 1.93 19.86
CA PRO A 217 7.60 2.00 21.24
C PRO A 217 8.66 2.64 22.14
N ASN A 218 8.23 3.57 22.99
CA ASN A 218 8.96 4.00 24.17
C ASN A 218 7.97 4.09 25.34
N GLU A 219 8.29 3.38 26.43
CA GLU A 219 7.43 3.21 27.59
C GLU A 219 6.90 4.55 28.16
N TYR A 220 7.79 5.52 28.35
CA TYR A 220 7.44 6.89 28.71
C TYR A 220 8.60 7.88 28.51
N VAL A 221 8.25 9.16 28.36
CA VAL A 221 9.17 10.30 28.47
C VAL A 221 8.54 11.41 29.31
N ILE A 222 9.37 12.29 29.85
CA ILE A 222 8.97 13.47 30.62
C ILE A 222 9.38 14.70 29.84
N VAL A 223 8.39 15.54 29.53
CA VAL A 223 8.56 16.77 28.78
C VAL A 223 8.26 17.97 29.66
N LYS A 224 8.61 19.18 29.20
CA LYS A 224 8.52 20.42 30.00
C LYS A 224 9.28 20.30 31.32
N THR A 225 10.51 19.79 31.24
CA THR A 225 11.46 19.70 32.36
C THR A 225 12.41 20.90 32.38
N LYS A 226 13.22 21.05 33.42
CA LYS A 226 14.32 22.04 33.45
C LYS A 226 15.38 21.75 32.40
N SER A 227 15.71 20.48 32.22
CA SER A 227 16.57 20.01 31.14
C SER A 227 15.83 20.15 29.81
N LYS A 228 16.51 20.72 28.81
CA LYS A 228 15.96 20.82 27.46
C LYS A 228 16.03 19.47 26.75
N GLU A 229 15.09 19.27 25.83
CA GLU A 229 15.00 18.10 24.98
C GLU A 229 15.93 18.28 23.79
N PHE A 230 16.66 17.24 23.42
CA PHE A 230 17.43 17.23 22.19
C PHE A 230 16.48 17.28 20.99
N ASP A 231 16.74 18.19 20.06
CA ASP A 231 15.90 18.41 18.87
C ASP A 231 16.60 17.78 17.65
N TYR A 232 17.74 18.32 17.26
CA TYR A 232 18.54 17.79 16.16
C TYR A 232 20.01 18.24 16.22
N PRO A 233 20.95 17.51 15.59
CA PRO A 233 22.34 17.92 15.51
C PRO A 233 22.52 18.98 14.41
N LYS A 234 23.35 19.99 14.69
CA LYS A 234 23.69 21.07 13.75
C LYS A 234 25.20 21.25 13.72
N GLY A 235 25.85 20.55 12.79
CA GLY A 235 27.32 20.51 12.72
C GLY A 235 27.90 19.79 13.94
N GLU A 236 28.78 20.48 14.67
CA GLU A 236 29.35 20.00 15.94
C GLU A 236 28.48 20.34 17.16
N GLU A 237 27.46 21.19 16.98
CA GLU A 237 26.54 21.58 18.05
C GLU A 237 25.23 20.78 18.00
N ASN A 238 24.48 20.82 19.10
CA ASN A 238 23.13 20.26 19.19
C ASN A 238 22.12 21.39 19.40
N VAL A 239 21.01 21.31 18.67
CA VAL A 239 19.84 22.16 18.88
C VAL A 239 18.93 21.48 19.89
N TYR A 240 18.36 22.27 20.79
CA TYR A 240 17.49 21.80 21.85
C TYR A 240 16.18 22.55 21.87
N THR A 241 15.12 21.86 22.24
CA THR A 241 13.76 22.37 22.29
C THR A 241 13.11 22.12 23.65
N THR A 242 11.93 22.68 23.84
CA THR A 242 11.04 22.34 24.96
C THR A 242 9.65 22.11 24.38
N TYR A 243 9.07 20.96 24.69
CA TYR A 243 7.75 20.60 24.22
C TYR A 243 6.72 21.69 24.51
N ALA A 244 6.10 22.23 23.46
CA ALA A 244 5.09 23.27 23.54
C ALA A 244 3.66 22.69 23.58
N GLY A 245 3.48 21.40 23.28
CA GLY A 245 2.18 20.77 23.18
C GLY A 245 1.44 20.57 24.51
N ALA A 246 0.21 20.08 24.39
CA ALA A 246 -0.68 19.77 25.51
C ALA A 246 -0.83 18.25 25.77
N GLY A 247 -0.04 17.42 25.09
CA GLY A 247 -0.06 15.97 25.24
C GLY A 247 0.35 15.49 26.65
N GLY A 248 0.00 14.24 26.94
CA GLY A 248 0.34 13.53 28.17
C GLY A 248 -0.36 14.05 29.44
N VAL A 249 0.09 13.54 30.58
CA VAL A 249 -0.52 13.83 31.89
C VAL A 249 0.40 14.72 32.72
N GLU A 250 -0.17 15.76 33.32
CA GLU A 250 0.56 16.65 34.21
C GLU A 250 0.96 15.95 35.52
N ILE A 251 2.25 16.06 35.86
CA ILE A 251 2.84 15.54 37.11
C ILE A 251 3.13 16.67 38.10
N ASN A 252 2.14 17.55 38.25
CA ASN A 252 2.23 18.81 38.98
C ASN A 252 2.25 18.70 40.52
N SER A 253 2.13 17.49 41.08
CA SER A 253 2.10 17.25 42.53
C SER A 253 3.01 16.11 42.96
N PRO A 254 3.61 16.16 44.16
CA PRO A 254 4.46 15.08 44.68
C PRO A 254 3.72 13.74 44.75
N LEU A 255 2.42 13.73 45.05
CA LEU A 255 1.62 12.51 45.07
C LEU A 255 1.49 11.88 43.67
N ARG A 256 1.12 12.66 42.64
CA ARG A 256 1.08 12.14 41.26
C ARG A 256 2.45 11.63 40.82
N ARG A 257 3.50 12.38 41.15
CA ARG A 257 4.88 12.01 40.87
C ARG A 257 5.27 10.68 41.54
N PHE A 258 4.89 10.48 42.80
CA PHE A 258 5.09 9.23 43.53
C PHE A 258 4.32 8.06 42.90
N LEU A 259 3.05 8.26 42.55
CA LEU A 259 2.24 7.23 41.89
C LEU A 259 2.81 6.80 40.54
N TYR A 260 3.31 7.75 39.74
CA TYR A 260 4.00 7.42 38.49
C TYR A 260 5.36 6.75 38.73
N ALA A 261 6.09 7.14 39.78
CA ALA A 261 7.33 6.47 40.15
C ALA A 261 7.07 5.00 40.53
N LEU A 262 5.95 4.71 41.21
CA LEU A 262 5.50 3.33 41.45
C LEU A 262 5.10 2.62 40.16
N ARG A 263 4.28 3.25 39.29
CA ARG A 263 3.79 2.66 38.03
C ARG A 263 4.91 2.27 37.07
N PHE A 264 5.96 3.09 37.00
CA PHE A 264 7.12 2.90 36.12
C PHE A 264 8.34 2.35 36.86
N ALA A 265 8.17 1.90 38.12
CA ALA A 265 9.23 1.35 38.96
C ALA A 265 10.53 2.19 38.97
N SER A 266 10.41 3.51 38.97
CA SER A 266 11.54 4.44 38.84
C SER A 266 11.56 5.48 39.95
N LEU A 267 12.40 5.26 40.96
CA LEU A 267 12.67 6.24 42.03
C LEU A 267 13.28 7.54 41.48
N LYS A 268 14.02 7.47 40.36
CA LYS A 268 14.61 8.64 39.68
C LYS A 268 13.52 9.62 39.24
N LEU A 269 12.37 9.10 38.81
CA LEU A 269 11.22 9.92 38.45
C LEU A 269 10.71 10.74 39.62
N PHE A 270 10.79 10.25 40.86
CA PHE A 270 10.37 10.99 42.07
C PHE A 270 11.45 11.93 42.61
N LEU A 271 12.73 11.55 42.50
CA LEU A 271 13.85 12.29 43.12
C LEU A 271 14.48 13.37 42.22
N SER A 272 14.31 13.30 40.89
CA SER A 272 14.94 14.26 39.97
C SER A 272 14.53 15.72 40.22
N SER A 273 15.48 16.64 40.22
CA SER A 273 15.19 18.08 40.35
C SER A 273 14.74 18.73 39.04
N ASP A 274 14.83 18.01 37.91
CA ASP A 274 14.45 18.47 36.56
C ASP A 274 12.95 18.43 36.32
N VAL A 275 12.23 17.55 37.03
CA VAL A 275 10.78 17.45 36.95
C VAL A 275 10.16 18.56 37.79
N THR A 276 9.37 19.41 37.14
CA THR A 276 8.71 20.58 37.73
C THR A 276 7.20 20.43 37.75
N LYS A 277 6.48 21.47 38.17
CA LYS A 277 5.01 21.46 38.20
C LYS A 277 4.41 21.53 36.80
N GLU A 278 5.16 22.06 35.85
CA GLU A 278 4.80 22.20 34.44
C GLU A 278 5.09 20.93 33.64
N SER A 279 5.88 20.00 34.22
CA SER A 279 6.28 18.76 33.56
C SER A 279 5.09 17.84 33.31
N ARG A 280 5.19 17.12 32.19
CA ARG A 280 4.17 16.18 31.72
C ARG A 280 4.82 14.85 31.39
N ILE A 281 4.12 13.77 31.72
CA ILE A 281 4.54 12.42 31.35
C ILE A 281 3.77 11.98 30.11
N LEU A 282 4.51 11.64 29.05
CA LEU A 282 3.98 11.07 27.82
C LEU A 282 4.22 9.56 27.88
N TYR A 283 3.15 8.77 27.86
CA TYR A 283 3.17 7.30 27.85
C TYR A 283 2.08 6.75 26.94
N TYR A 284 2.17 5.46 26.57
CA TYR A 284 1.41 4.87 25.45
C TYR A 284 1.59 5.71 24.19
N ARG A 285 2.85 5.83 23.78
CA ARG A 285 3.30 6.66 22.65
C ARG A 285 3.21 5.93 21.32
N ASN A 286 3.26 4.60 21.36
CA ASN A 286 2.98 3.77 20.20
C ASN A 286 1.53 4.00 19.75
N ILE A 287 1.35 4.42 18.50
CA ILE A 287 0.05 4.82 17.96
C ILE A 287 -0.96 3.67 17.96
N LYS A 288 -0.54 2.44 17.61
CA LYS A 288 -1.41 1.27 17.60
C LYS A 288 -1.88 0.90 19.00
N GLU A 289 -0.96 0.88 19.96
CA GLU A 289 -1.27 0.59 21.38
C GLU A 289 -2.25 1.63 21.94
N ARG A 290 -1.99 2.92 21.66
CA ARG A 290 -2.81 4.02 22.17
C ARG A 290 -4.24 3.97 21.63
N VAL A 291 -4.39 3.77 20.32
CA VAL A 291 -5.70 3.63 19.67
C VAL A 291 -6.44 2.41 20.22
N SER A 292 -5.77 1.26 20.31
CA SER A 292 -6.36 0.01 20.84
C SER A 292 -6.79 0.12 22.31
N LYS A 293 -6.10 0.93 23.13
CA LYS A 293 -6.52 1.15 24.52
C LYS A 293 -7.79 2.01 24.63
N ILE A 294 -8.01 2.94 23.70
CA ILE A 294 -9.21 3.79 23.71
C ILE A 294 -10.41 3.02 23.15
N ALA A 295 -10.20 2.27 22.06
CA ALA A 295 -11.25 1.52 21.37
C ALA A 295 -10.88 0.04 21.18
N PRO A 296 -10.80 -0.76 22.26
CA PRO A 296 -10.32 -2.16 22.21
C PRO A 296 -11.26 -3.12 21.47
N PHE A 297 -12.48 -2.67 21.17
CA PHE A 297 -13.49 -3.41 20.42
C PHE A 297 -13.34 -3.24 18.89
N LEU A 298 -12.45 -2.36 18.43
CA LEU A 298 -12.09 -2.23 17.03
C LEU A 298 -10.85 -3.07 16.73
N THR A 299 -10.86 -3.75 15.58
CA THR A 299 -9.66 -4.43 15.07
C THR A 299 -8.89 -3.45 14.21
N LEU A 300 -7.61 -3.19 14.50
CA LEU A 300 -6.81 -2.27 13.69
C LEU A 300 -6.23 -2.97 12.46
N ASP A 301 -6.09 -2.21 11.38
CA ASP A 301 -5.23 -2.57 10.25
C ASP A 301 -3.76 -2.58 10.68
N ARG A 302 -2.97 -3.40 9.99
CA ARG A 302 -1.55 -3.59 10.30
C ARG A 302 -0.65 -2.45 9.81
N ASP A 303 -1.05 -1.68 8.80
CA ASP A 303 -0.25 -0.65 8.14
C ASP A 303 -0.84 0.76 8.39
N PRO A 304 -0.53 1.39 9.54
CA PRO A 304 -0.86 2.80 9.75
C PRO A 304 -0.01 3.64 8.80
N TYR A 305 -0.52 4.78 8.37
CA TYR A 305 0.23 5.59 7.42
C TYR A 305 0.35 7.05 7.84
N LEU A 306 1.52 7.61 7.58
CA LEU A 306 1.84 9.00 7.84
C LEU A 306 1.37 9.89 6.69
N VAL A 307 0.87 11.07 7.05
CA VAL A 307 0.42 12.14 6.17
C VAL A 307 1.05 13.45 6.60
N ILE A 308 1.57 14.20 5.62
CA ILE A 308 1.99 15.59 5.82
C ILE A 308 0.80 16.47 5.47
N ALA A 309 0.22 17.14 6.46
CA ALA A 309 -0.90 18.05 6.24
C ALA A 309 -0.68 19.35 7.02
N GLU A 310 -0.81 20.49 6.33
CA GLU A 310 -0.71 21.83 6.93
C GLU A 310 0.59 22.04 7.73
N GLY A 311 1.71 21.50 7.24
CA GLY A 311 3.01 21.62 7.91
C GLY A 311 3.23 20.67 9.09
N LYS A 312 2.27 19.79 9.38
CA LYS A 312 2.30 18.84 10.51
C LYS A 312 2.23 17.40 10.02
N LEU A 313 2.62 16.50 10.92
CA LEU A 313 2.61 15.06 10.70
C LEU A 313 1.43 14.42 11.42
N TYR A 314 0.62 13.68 10.66
CA TYR A 314 -0.53 12.94 11.17
C TYR A 314 -0.43 11.48 10.81
N TRP A 315 -0.74 10.60 11.76
CA TRP A 315 -0.95 9.19 11.48
C TRP A 315 -2.43 8.93 11.24
N ILE A 316 -2.75 8.16 10.21
CA ILE A 316 -4.09 7.62 9.99
C ILE A 316 -4.03 6.10 10.17
N LEU A 317 -4.90 5.59 11.02
CA LEU A 317 -5.05 4.18 11.29
C LEU A 317 -6.44 3.73 10.91
N ASP A 318 -6.50 2.69 10.10
CA ASP A 318 -7.75 2.04 9.72
C ASP A 318 -8.21 1.10 10.83
N ALA A 319 -9.49 1.15 11.15
CA ALA A 319 -10.08 0.38 12.23
C ALA A 319 -11.40 -0.26 11.80
N TYR A 320 -11.48 -1.56 12.02
CA TYR A 320 -12.58 -2.41 11.60
C TYR A 320 -13.51 -2.73 12.74
N THR A 321 -14.81 -2.78 12.45
CA THR A 321 -15.69 -3.68 13.21
C THR A 321 -15.63 -5.06 12.57
N SER A 322 -15.53 -6.08 13.42
CA SER A 322 -15.39 -7.46 12.96
C SER A 322 -16.04 -8.44 13.93
N THR A 323 -16.45 -9.60 13.43
CA THR A 323 -16.90 -10.72 14.25
C THR A 323 -16.70 -12.04 13.50
N ASP A 324 -16.68 -13.15 14.23
CA ASP A 324 -16.61 -14.51 13.70
C ASP A 324 -17.95 -15.27 13.86
N ARG A 325 -19.02 -14.53 14.18
CA ARG A 325 -20.35 -15.05 14.52
C ARG A 325 -21.44 -14.68 13.53
N TYR A 326 -21.09 -14.18 12.35
CA TYR A 326 -22.07 -13.90 11.30
C TYR A 326 -22.62 -15.23 10.73
N PRO A 327 -23.93 -15.52 10.80
CA PRO A 327 -24.46 -16.81 10.34
C PRO A 327 -24.19 -17.05 8.85
N TYR A 328 -23.91 -18.31 8.49
CA TYR A 328 -23.66 -18.76 7.11
C TYR A 328 -22.46 -18.14 6.37
N SER A 329 -21.82 -17.10 6.91
CA SER A 329 -20.67 -16.46 6.27
C SER A 329 -19.39 -17.27 6.47
N GLN A 330 -18.61 -17.38 5.40
CA GLN A 330 -17.31 -18.05 5.38
C GLN A 330 -16.29 -17.35 6.28
N LYS A 331 -15.53 -18.13 7.05
CA LYS A 331 -14.45 -17.63 7.92
C LYS A 331 -13.16 -17.47 7.12
N LEU A 332 -12.45 -16.37 7.38
CA LEU A 332 -11.08 -16.10 6.92
C LEU A 332 -10.19 -15.65 8.10
N PRO A 333 -8.88 -15.92 8.04
CA PRO A 333 -7.95 -15.49 9.07
C PRO A 333 -7.67 -13.98 8.98
N LEU A 334 -7.64 -13.30 10.13
CA LEU A 334 -7.21 -11.90 10.26
C LEU A 334 -6.46 -11.73 11.58
N ASN A 335 -5.24 -11.17 11.53
CA ASN A 335 -4.41 -10.89 12.72
C ASN A 335 -4.24 -12.07 13.70
N GLY A 336 -4.16 -13.30 13.19
CA GLY A 336 -4.04 -14.52 13.99
C GLY A 336 -5.36 -15.08 14.56
N GLY A 337 -6.48 -14.37 14.36
CA GLY A 337 -7.83 -14.84 14.63
C GLY A 337 -8.58 -15.22 13.35
N ASN A 338 -9.88 -15.50 13.48
CA ASN A 338 -10.80 -15.70 12.36
C ASN A 338 -11.90 -14.64 12.40
N VAL A 339 -12.33 -14.17 11.23
CA VAL A 339 -13.48 -13.29 11.06
C VAL A 339 -14.38 -13.87 9.97
N ASN A 340 -15.68 -13.62 10.05
CA ASN A 340 -16.62 -13.84 8.95
C ASN A 340 -17.58 -12.67 8.74
N TYR A 341 -17.24 -11.51 9.30
CA TYR A 341 -17.85 -10.22 9.05
C TYR A 341 -16.78 -9.15 9.30
N ILE A 342 -16.69 -8.18 8.41
CA ILE A 342 -15.76 -7.06 8.55
C ILE A 342 -16.29 -5.81 7.85
N ARG A 343 -16.07 -4.64 8.45
CA ARG A 343 -16.34 -3.32 7.87
C ARG A 343 -15.23 -2.35 8.19
N ASN A 344 -14.81 -1.55 7.20
CA ASN A 344 -13.96 -0.37 7.38
C ASN A 344 -14.79 0.76 8.00
N SER A 345 -15.04 0.65 9.30
CA SER A 345 -16.02 1.47 10.00
C SER A 345 -15.46 2.76 10.58
N VAL A 346 -14.16 2.81 10.87
CA VAL A 346 -13.55 3.94 11.57
C VAL A 346 -12.15 4.26 11.02
N LYS A 347 -11.85 5.55 10.93
CA LYS A 347 -10.50 6.11 10.74
C LYS A 347 -10.07 6.78 12.03
N ALA A 348 -8.96 6.36 12.62
CA ALA A 348 -8.35 7.04 13.76
C ALA A 348 -7.22 7.94 13.27
N VAL A 349 -7.32 9.24 13.53
CA VAL A 349 -6.28 10.22 13.20
C VAL A 349 -5.52 10.57 14.48
N VAL A 350 -4.20 10.45 14.46
CA VAL A 350 -3.31 10.76 15.58
C VAL A 350 -2.37 11.90 15.18
N ASP A 351 -2.36 12.98 15.96
CA ASP A 351 -1.35 14.04 15.84
C ASP A 351 0.00 13.50 16.35
N ALA A 352 1.03 13.46 15.49
CA ALA A 352 2.34 12.91 15.85
C ALA A 352 3.08 13.75 16.91
N TYR A 353 2.72 15.03 17.08
CA TYR A 353 3.29 15.94 18.08
C TYR A 353 2.48 15.94 19.38
N GLY A 354 1.16 16.12 19.27
CA GLY A 354 0.26 16.27 20.41
C GLY A 354 -0.22 14.96 21.02
N GLY A 355 -0.31 13.90 20.22
CA GLY A 355 -0.90 12.61 20.60
C GLY A 355 -2.42 12.64 20.79
N GLU A 356 -3.08 13.69 20.31
CA GLU A 356 -4.54 13.77 20.23
C GLU A 356 -5.04 12.74 19.22
N ILE A 357 -6.07 11.99 19.59
CA ILE A 357 -6.70 10.98 18.73
C ILE A 357 -8.13 11.39 18.48
N LYS A 358 -8.53 11.39 17.20
CA LYS A 358 -9.92 11.58 16.77
C LYS A 358 -10.35 10.37 15.96
N PHE A 359 -11.50 9.81 16.30
CA PHE A 359 -12.10 8.68 15.57
C PHE A 359 -13.21 9.22 14.66
N TYR A 360 -13.12 8.94 13.37
CA TYR A 360 -14.10 9.33 12.37
C TYR A 360 -14.81 8.10 11.83
N GLN A 361 -16.14 8.10 11.84
CA GLN A 361 -16.95 6.98 11.35
C GLN A 361 -17.06 7.03 9.83
N THR A 362 -16.49 6.04 9.14
CA THR A 362 -16.49 5.91 7.67
C THR A 362 -17.65 5.10 7.12
N ASP A 363 -18.10 4.08 7.84
CA ASP A 363 -19.32 3.33 7.50
C ASP A 363 -20.40 3.66 8.53
N PRO A 364 -21.22 4.70 8.28
CA PRO A 364 -22.31 5.04 9.17
C PRO A 364 -23.35 3.95 9.24
N ASP A 365 -23.40 3.01 8.27
CA ASP A 365 -24.44 1.99 8.13
C ASP A 365 -24.17 0.68 8.86
N ASP A 366 -22.91 0.42 9.21
CA ASP A 366 -22.51 -0.76 9.96
C ASP A 366 -23.21 -0.86 11.34
N PRO A 367 -23.99 -1.92 11.61
CA PRO A 367 -24.73 -2.08 12.86
C PRO A 367 -23.83 -2.16 14.10
N ILE A 368 -22.60 -2.68 13.97
CA ILE A 368 -21.69 -2.81 15.11
C ILE A 368 -21.21 -1.42 15.55
N ILE A 369 -20.68 -0.62 14.63
CA ILE A 369 -20.22 0.74 14.98
C ILE A 369 -21.39 1.66 15.36
N LYS A 370 -22.57 1.53 14.73
CA LYS A 370 -23.80 2.24 15.16
C LYS A 370 -24.10 2.00 16.63
N THR A 371 -23.90 0.77 17.10
CA THR A 371 -24.15 0.41 18.51
C THR A 371 -23.11 1.03 19.43
N TYR A 372 -21.82 0.95 19.09
CA TYR A 372 -20.76 1.59 19.87
C TYR A 372 -20.85 3.12 19.89
N ALA A 373 -21.22 3.75 18.77
CA ALA A 373 -21.44 5.19 18.69
C ALA A 373 -22.58 5.65 19.61
N LYS A 374 -23.63 4.84 19.80
CA LYS A 374 -24.71 5.12 20.77
C LYS A 374 -24.24 4.98 22.22
N ILE A 375 -23.37 4.01 22.51
CA ILE A 375 -22.80 3.80 23.85
C ILE A 375 -21.82 4.94 24.20
N PHE A 376 -21.05 5.42 23.22
CA PHE A 376 -19.99 6.43 23.38
C PHE A 376 -20.22 7.66 22.46
N PRO A 377 -21.24 8.49 22.73
CA PRO A 377 -21.72 9.52 21.80
C PRO A 377 -20.72 10.65 21.48
N LYS A 378 -19.64 10.79 22.25
CA LYS A 378 -18.59 11.81 22.05
C LYS A 378 -17.30 11.26 21.45
N THR A 379 -17.21 9.94 21.26
CA THR A 379 -15.97 9.28 20.83
C THR A 379 -15.83 9.27 19.31
N PHE A 380 -16.93 9.07 18.58
CA PHE A 380 -16.93 8.94 17.13
C PHE A 380 -17.52 10.19 16.49
N LEU A 381 -16.73 10.83 15.63
CA LEU A 381 -17.11 11.98 14.82
C LEU A 381 -17.62 11.51 13.46
N PRO A 382 -18.56 12.23 12.82
CA PRO A 382 -18.88 12.02 11.42
C PRO A 382 -17.67 12.22 10.51
N LEU A 383 -17.54 11.45 9.42
CA LEU A 383 -16.46 11.62 8.45
C LEU A 383 -16.41 13.03 7.85
N THR A 384 -17.55 13.71 7.75
CA THR A 384 -17.66 15.10 7.26
C THR A 384 -16.94 16.13 8.14
N GLU A 385 -16.62 15.77 9.40
CA GLU A 385 -15.81 16.63 10.29
C GLU A 385 -14.30 16.43 10.10
N LEU A 386 -13.88 15.44 9.31
CA LEU A 386 -12.47 15.27 8.97
C LEU A 386 -11.98 16.50 8.15
N PRO A 387 -10.86 17.14 8.54
CA PRO A 387 -10.33 18.26 7.78
C PRO A 387 -10.11 17.91 6.31
N LYS A 388 -10.39 18.85 5.40
CA LYS A 388 -10.22 18.65 3.96
C LYS A 388 -8.78 18.30 3.60
N SER A 389 -7.82 18.89 4.31
CA SER A 389 -6.39 18.59 4.17
C SER A 389 -6.08 17.12 4.45
N LEU A 390 -6.79 16.43 5.34
CA LEU A 390 -6.62 15.00 5.62
C LEU A 390 -7.54 14.11 4.79
N THR A 391 -8.69 14.61 4.37
CA THR A 391 -9.67 13.87 3.55
C THR A 391 -9.07 13.44 2.21
N ALA A 392 -8.23 14.30 1.62
CA ALA A 392 -7.49 14.03 0.39
C ALA A 392 -6.47 12.87 0.53
N HIS A 393 -6.15 12.44 1.74
CA HIS A 393 -5.20 11.38 2.05
C HIS A 393 -5.88 10.11 2.56
N LEU A 394 -7.21 10.03 2.53
CA LEU A 394 -7.90 8.78 2.87
C LEU A 394 -7.54 7.69 1.88
N ARG A 395 -7.34 6.48 2.41
CA ARG A 395 -7.06 5.26 1.63
C ARG A 395 -8.02 4.17 2.04
N TYR A 396 -8.29 3.27 1.11
CA TYR A 396 -9.01 2.05 1.38
C TYR A 396 -8.02 1.04 1.98
N PRO A 397 -8.35 0.40 3.12
CA PRO A 397 -7.35 -0.33 3.89
C PRO A 397 -6.86 -1.60 3.18
N GLU A 398 -5.56 -1.92 3.31
CA GLU A 398 -4.96 -3.07 2.64
C GLU A 398 -5.46 -4.42 3.20
N ASP A 399 -5.68 -4.57 4.51
CA ASP A 399 -6.08 -5.86 5.09
C ASP A 399 -7.50 -6.26 4.70
N ILE A 400 -8.47 -5.34 4.79
CA ILE A 400 -9.85 -5.64 4.37
C ILE A 400 -9.94 -5.91 2.87
N PHE A 401 -9.19 -5.17 2.04
CA PHE A 401 -9.16 -5.41 0.61
C PHE A 401 -8.51 -6.76 0.27
N THR A 402 -7.48 -7.16 1.01
CA THR A 402 -6.86 -8.49 0.89
C THR A 402 -7.88 -9.59 1.24
N LEU A 403 -8.67 -9.43 2.30
CA LEU A 403 -9.73 -10.39 2.65
C LEU A 403 -10.84 -10.42 1.59
N GLN A 404 -11.28 -9.25 1.14
CA GLN A 404 -12.32 -9.10 0.12
C GLN A 404 -11.90 -9.75 -1.19
N THR A 405 -10.70 -9.47 -1.69
CA THR A 405 -10.18 -10.10 -2.91
C THR A 405 -9.99 -11.61 -2.74
N ALA A 406 -9.46 -12.07 -1.60
CA ALA A 406 -9.29 -13.49 -1.31
C ALA A 406 -10.63 -14.25 -1.31
N ILE A 407 -11.67 -13.71 -0.70
CA ILE A 407 -12.99 -14.36 -0.67
C ILE A 407 -13.70 -14.23 -2.02
N TYR A 408 -13.53 -13.11 -2.73
CA TYR A 408 -14.12 -12.87 -4.04
C TYR A 408 -13.63 -13.84 -5.11
N THR A 409 -12.45 -14.46 -4.93
CA THR A 409 -11.97 -15.54 -5.81
C THR A 409 -12.99 -16.67 -6.03
N THR A 410 -13.89 -16.88 -5.07
CA THR A 410 -14.95 -17.89 -5.14
C THR A 410 -16.34 -17.28 -5.08
N TYR A 411 -16.56 -16.24 -4.26
CA TYR A 411 -17.90 -15.70 -3.98
C TYR A 411 -18.44 -14.70 -5.00
N HIS A 412 -17.69 -14.44 -6.08
CA HIS A 412 -18.24 -13.78 -7.27
C HIS A 412 -19.20 -14.66 -8.07
N MET A 413 -19.18 -15.98 -7.84
CA MET A 413 -20.14 -16.94 -8.41
C MET A 413 -21.43 -16.90 -7.58
N ASP A 414 -22.48 -16.34 -8.14
CA ASP A 414 -23.79 -16.16 -7.52
C ASP A 414 -24.74 -17.35 -7.76
N ASP A 415 -24.58 -18.07 -8.88
CA ASP A 415 -25.33 -19.29 -9.17
C ASP A 415 -24.87 -20.48 -8.30
N PRO A 416 -25.77 -21.13 -7.53
CA PRO A 416 -25.40 -22.24 -6.64
C PRO A 416 -24.81 -23.47 -7.35
N GLN A 417 -25.19 -23.74 -8.59
CA GLN A 417 -24.67 -24.88 -9.35
C GLN A 417 -23.24 -24.60 -9.82
N ILE A 418 -22.99 -23.42 -10.38
CA ILE A 418 -21.64 -22.96 -10.76
C ILE A 418 -20.73 -22.94 -9.52
N PHE A 419 -21.22 -22.42 -8.39
CA PHE A 419 -20.49 -22.37 -7.12
C PHE A 419 -20.16 -23.77 -6.58
N TYR A 420 -21.13 -24.69 -6.56
CA TYR A 420 -20.95 -26.06 -6.09
C TYR A 420 -19.86 -26.78 -6.90
N ASN A 421 -19.86 -26.60 -8.22
CA ASN A 421 -18.88 -27.20 -9.13
C ASN A 421 -17.55 -26.43 -9.20
N LYS A 422 -17.48 -25.21 -8.66
CA LYS A 422 -16.33 -24.28 -8.73
C LYS A 422 -15.87 -24.03 -10.18
N GLU A 423 -16.81 -23.92 -11.11
CA GLU A 423 -16.52 -23.84 -12.56
C GLU A 423 -15.78 -22.57 -12.97
N ASP A 424 -15.99 -21.45 -12.26
CA ASP A 424 -15.37 -20.15 -12.56
C ASP A 424 -14.45 -19.65 -11.44
N GLN A 425 -13.88 -20.56 -10.65
CA GLN A 425 -13.02 -20.17 -9.53
C GLN A 425 -11.78 -19.40 -10.02
N TRP A 426 -11.50 -18.26 -9.40
CA TRP A 426 -10.28 -17.47 -9.62
C TRP A 426 -9.22 -17.77 -8.55
N GLU A 427 -8.01 -17.30 -8.79
CA GLU A 427 -6.87 -17.33 -7.91
C GLU A 427 -6.14 -15.98 -7.98
N ILE A 428 -5.54 -15.58 -6.85
CA ILE A 428 -4.60 -14.46 -6.82
C ILE A 428 -3.27 -14.98 -7.39
N PRO A 429 -2.67 -14.33 -8.40
CA PRO A 429 -1.47 -14.83 -9.04
C PRO A 429 -0.33 -15.06 -8.05
N ALA A 430 0.25 -16.27 -8.05
CA ALA A 430 1.45 -16.59 -7.29
C ALA A 430 2.70 -16.24 -8.11
N ILE A 431 3.56 -15.39 -7.56
CA ILE A 431 4.77 -14.89 -8.24
C ILE A 431 6.00 -15.18 -7.38
N ALA A 432 6.99 -15.85 -7.98
CA ALA A 432 8.29 -15.99 -7.35
C ALA A 432 9.01 -14.64 -7.38
N GLN A 433 9.20 -14.00 -6.22
CA GLN A 433 10.07 -12.84 -6.11
C GLN A 433 11.53 -13.29 -6.19
N GLY A 434 12.37 -12.53 -6.89
CA GLY A 434 13.77 -12.90 -7.09
C GLY A 434 14.49 -13.07 -5.75
N GLY A 435 15.02 -14.28 -5.50
CA GLY A 435 15.66 -14.67 -4.23
C GLY A 435 14.80 -15.57 -3.32
N GLU A 436 13.46 -15.53 -3.44
CA GLU A 436 12.55 -16.36 -2.61
C GLU A 436 12.30 -17.76 -3.19
N ALA A 437 12.77 -18.03 -4.41
CA ALA A 437 12.77 -19.40 -4.96
C ALA A 437 13.52 -20.40 -4.05
N GLN A 438 14.37 -19.92 -3.13
CA GLN A 438 15.13 -20.75 -2.19
C GLN A 438 14.35 -21.12 -0.91
N THR A 439 13.23 -20.45 -0.57
CA THR A 439 12.46 -20.72 0.67
C THR A 439 11.26 -21.66 0.46
N GLY A 440 10.98 -22.06 -0.78
CA GLY A 440 9.92 -23.02 -1.12
C GLY A 440 8.48 -22.50 -0.98
N LYS A 441 8.27 -21.22 -0.63
CA LYS A 441 6.95 -20.57 -0.62
C LYS A 441 6.91 -19.46 -1.66
N VAL A 442 6.19 -19.69 -2.75
CA VAL A 442 5.88 -18.65 -3.73
C VAL A 442 4.79 -17.75 -3.15
N ALA A 443 5.10 -16.47 -2.92
CA ALA A 443 4.13 -15.50 -2.43
C ALA A 443 3.07 -15.20 -3.50
N VAL A 444 1.83 -14.97 -3.07
CA VAL A 444 0.79 -14.38 -3.93
C VAL A 444 1.04 -12.89 -4.10
N MET A 445 0.50 -12.29 -5.17
CA MET A 445 0.52 -10.84 -5.33
C MET A 445 -0.24 -10.16 -4.19
N ASP A 446 0.34 -9.06 -3.70
CA ASP A 446 -0.31 -8.17 -2.74
C ASP A 446 -1.00 -7.00 -3.45
N PRO A 447 -2.06 -6.41 -2.86
CA PRO A 447 -2.69 -5.21 -3.38
C PRO A 447 -1.71 -4.05 -3.56
N ARG A 448 -1.88 -3.27 -4.63
CA ARG A 448 -0.99 -2.13 -4.91
C ARG A 448 -1.72 -0.83 -5.17
N HIS A 449 -1.24 0.20 -4.49
CA HIS A 449 -1.64 1.57 -4.71
C HIS A 449 -1.07 2.12 -6.02
N MET A 450 -1.94 2.70 -6.85
CA MET A 450 -1.57 3.32 -8.12
C MET A 450 -2.46 4.52 -8.42
N ILE A 451 -1.94 5.45 -9.21
CA ILE A 451 -2.71 6.52 -9.82
C ILE A 451 -2.95 6.15 -11.27
N MET A 452 -4.21 5.98 -11.66
CA MET A 452 -4.55 5.72 -13.06
C MET A 452 -5.95 6.22 -13.42
N LYS A 453 -6.18 6.39 -14.72
CA LYS A 453 -7.50 6.63 -15.29
C LYS A 453 -8.22 5.30 -15.46
N LEU A 454 -9.22 5.02 -14.63
CA LEU A 454 -10.02 3.81 -14.75
C LEU A 454 -10.79 3.78 -16.09
N PRO A 455 -11.03 2.59 -16.69
CA PRO A 455 -11.81 2.49 -17.92
C PRO A 455 -13.21 3.11 -17.76
N GLY A 456 -13.58 3.98 -18.70
CA GLY A 456 -14.84 4.73 -18.70
C GLY A 456 -14.84 6.01 -17.84
N GLU A 457 -13.79 6.26 -17.06
CA GLU A 457 -13.65 7.47 -16.25
C GLU A 457 -12.85 8.57 -16.99
N LYS A 458 -13.10 9.83 -16.63
CA LYS A 458 -12.49 11.00 -17.30
C LYS A 458 -11.26 11.55 -16.59
N LYS A 459 -11.01 11.13 -15.36
CA LYS A 459 -9.93 11.63 -14.51
C LYS A 459 -9.22 10.47 -13.83
N GLU A 460 -7.94 10.65 -13.59
CA GLU A 460 -7.13 9.75 -12.81
C GLU A 460 -7.57 9.76 -11.35
N GLU A 461 -7.44 8.60 -10.72
CA GLU A 461 -7.79 8.38 -9.33
C GLU A 461 -6.71 7.53 -8.66
N TYR A 462 -6.50 7.77 -7.38
CA TYR A 462 -5.72 6.86 -6.55
C TYR A 462 -6.55 5.66 -6.15
N ILE A 463 -6.06 4.48 -6.49
CA ILE A 463 -6.78 3.23 -6.28
C ILE A 463 -5.87 2.19 -5.65
N LEU A 464 -6.48 1.20 -5.01
CA LEU A 464 -5.83 -0.03 -4.58
C LEU A 464 -6.28 -1.15 -5.52
N MET A 465 -5.36 -1.83 -6.20
CA MET A 465 -5.67 -2.81 -7.25
C MET A 465 -5.07 -4.19 -6.96
N LEU A 466 -5.81 -5.25 -7.30
CA LEU A 466 -5.31 -6.62 -7.36
C LEU A 466 -5.83 -7.39 -8.59
N PRO A 467 -4.98 -8.06 -9.37
CA PRO A 467 -5.39 -8.89 -10.50
C PRO A 467 -5.77 -10.33 -10.11
N PHE A 468 -6.52 -11.02 -10.96
CA PHE A 468 -6.96 -12.41 -10.82
C PHE A 468 -6.72 -13.24 -12.08
N THR A 469 -6.35 -14.50 -11.89
CA THR A 469 -6.29 -15.54 -12.93
C THR A 469 -7.31 -16.63 -12.63
N PRO A 470 -7.84 -17.39 -13.61
CA PRO A 470 -8.61 -18.59 -13.32
C PRO A 470 -7.77 -19.61 -12.59
N ARG A 471 -8.42 -20.45 -11.79
CA ARG A 471 -7.78 -21.56 -11.11
C ARG A 471 -7.04 -22.46 -12.10
N ALA A 472 -5.78 -22.76 -11.78
CA ALA A 472 -4.89 -23.60 -12.61
C ALA A 472 -4.61 -23.05 -14.03
N LYS A 473 -4.85 -21.76 -14.28
CA LYS A 473 -4.44 -21.06 -15.51
C LYS A 473 -3.59 -19.84 -15.16
N ASP A 474 -2.72 -19.45 -16.08
CA ASP A 474 -1.82 -18.31 -15.88
C ASP A 474 -2.24 -17.06 -16.67
N ASN A 475 -3.34 -17.10 -17.44
CA ASN A 475 -3.92 -15.94 -18.15
C ASN A 475 -4.79 -15.11 -17.20
N LEU A 476 -4.79 -13.78 -17.33
CA LEU A 476 -5.68 -12.93 -16.53
C LEU A 476 -7.13 -13.08 -16.95
N SER A 477 -8.02 -13.01 -15.96
CA SER A 477 -9.47 -12.97 -16.18
C SER A 477 -10.15 -11.76 -15.60
N ALA A 478 -9.59 -11.18 -14.53
CA ALA A 478 -10.15 -9.96 -13.97
C ALA A 478 -9.11 -9.18 -13.17
N TRP A 479 -9.48 -7.98 -12.77
CA TRP A 479 -8.82 -7.24 -11.70
C TRP A 479 -9.87 -6.48 -10.89
N MET A 480 -9.66 -6.39 -9.57
CA MET A 480 -10.51 -5.63 -8.66
C MET A 480 -9.77 -4.37 -8.22
N VAL A 481 -10.51 -3.27 -8.08
CA VAL A 481 -10.03 -2.02 -7.50
C VAL A 481 -10.91 -1.54 -6.36
N ALA A 482 -10.26 -0.98 -5.35
CA ALA A 482 -10.85 -0.11 -4.36
C ALA A 482 -10.50 1.34 -4.70
N ARG A 483 -11.52 2.18 -4.81
CA ARG A 483 -11.42 3.62 -5.10
C ARG A 483 -11.12 4.42 -3.83
N ASN A 484 -10.15 5.34 -3.87
CA ASN A 484 -9.72 6.10 -2.69
C ASN A 484 -10.15 7.58 -2.71
N ASP A 485 -10.69 8.11 -3.81
CA ASP A 485 -10.89 9.55 -3.96
C ASP A 485 -12.35 10.00 -3.92
N GLY A 486 -12.56 11.13 -3.25
CA GLY A 486 -13.81 11.89 -3.25
C GLY A 486 -15.05 11.06 -2.93
N GLU A 487 -16.11 11.25 -3.71
CA GLU A 487 -17.39 10.54 -3.56
C GLU A 487 -17.33 9.06 -3.93
N GLN A 488 -16.21 8.62 -4.51
CA GLN A 488 -15.99 7.25 -4.93
C GLN A 488 -15.24 6.44 -3.86
N TYR A 489 -14.78 7.09 -2.79
CA TYR A 489 -14.08 6.45 -1.67
C TYR A 489 -14.81 5.19 -1.18
N GLY A 490 -14.09 4.07 -1.18
CA GLY A 490 -14.57 2.78 -0.68
C GLY A 490 -15.43 1.97 -1.65
N LYS A 491 -15.67 2.46 -2.87
CA LYS A 491 -16.34 1.66 -3.90
C LYS A 491 -15.39 0.62 -4.49
N LEU A 492 -15.91 -0.60 -4.62
CA LEU A 492 -15.22 -1.73 -5.23
C LEU A 492 -15.72 -1.92 -6.66
N VAL A 493 -14.80 -2.03 -7.60
CA VAL A 493 -15.11 -2.29 -9.02
C VAL A 493 -14.28 -3.46 -9.51
N VAL A 494 -14.89 -4.41 -10.21
CA VAL A 494 -14.24 -5.56 -10.83
C VAL A 494 -14.34 -5.42 -12.33
N TYR A 495 -13.20 -5.45 -12.99
CA TYR A 495 -13.11 -5.43 -14.43
C TYR A 495 -12.79 -6.83 -14.94
N ARG A 496 -13.68 -7.40 -15.75
CA ARG A 496 -13.58 -8.76 -16.29
C ARG A 496 -13.15 -8.71 -17.74
N PHE A 497 -12.21 -9.58 -18.09
CA PHE A 497 -11.81 -9.84 -19.47
C PHE A 497 -12.71 -10.93 -20.10
N PRO A 498 -12.88 -10.93 -21.43
CA PRO A 498 -13.69 -11.94 -22.10
C PRO A 498 -13.05 -13.32 -21.99
N LYS A 499 -13.85 -14.36 -21.72
CA LYS A 499 -13.37 -15.75 -21.50
C LYS A 499 -12.76 -16.38 -22.75
N ASP A 500 -13.06 -15.85 -23.94
CA ASP A 500 -12.55 -16.27 -25.24
C ASP A 500 -11.25 -15.57 -25.65
N LYS A 501 -10.73 -14.64 -24.83
CA LYS A 501 -9.50 -13.88 -25.11
C LYS A 501 -8.34 -14.31 -24.24
N LEU A 502 -7.16 -14.36 -24.86
CA LEU A 502 -5.90 -14.62 -24.16
C LEU A 502 -5.29 -13.29 -23.69
N VAL A 503 -5.48 -12.98 -22.41
CA VAL A 503 -4.78 -11.87 -21.76
C VAL A 503 -3.64 -12.46 -20.95
N PHE A 504 -2.38 -12.14 -21.30
CA PHE A 504 -1.22 -12.65 -20.58
C PHE A 504 -1.31 -12.26 -19.12
N GLY A 505 -1.06 -13.20 -18.21
CA GLY A 505 -1.01 -12.91 -16.78
C GLY A 505 0.39 -12.80 -16.19
N PRO A 506 0.50 -12.36 -14.93
CA PRO A 506 1.78 -12.00 -14.31
C PRO A 506 2.83 -13.11 -14.37
N LYS A 507 2.43 -14.36 -14.12
CA LYS A 507 3.34 -15.51 -14.15
C LYS A 507 3.88 -15.80 -15.55
N GLN A 508 3.06 -15.62 -16.60
CA GLN A 508 3.51 -15.78 -17.98
C GLN A 508 4.49 -14.67 -18.38
N VAL A 509 4.19 -13.42 -18.01
CA VAL A 509 5.07 -12.28 -18.30
C VAL A 509 6.42 -12.45 -17.63
N ILE A 510 6.45 -12.89 -16.36
CA ILE A 510 7.71 -13.18 -15.67
C ILE A 510 8.47 -14.31 -16.36
N GLY A 511 7.79 -15.40 -16.72
CA GLY A 511 8.40 -16.50 -17.47
C GLY A 511 9.05 -16.02 -18.77
N ARG A 512 8.38 -15.14 -19.52
CA ARG A 512 8.90 -14.55 -20.75
C ARG A 512 10.10 -13.62 -20.50
N ILE A 513 10.03 -12.79 -19.47
CA ILE A 513 11.17 -11.94 -19.06
C ILE A 513 12.39 -12.81 -18.71
N SER A 514 12.19 -13.92 -18.00
CA SER A 514 13.28 -14.85 -17.65
C SER A 514 13.81 -15.66 -18.83
N GLN A 515 13.02 -15.82 -19.90
CA GLN A 515 13.42 -16.51 -21.12
C GLN A 515 14.11 -15.59 -22.14
N ASP A 516 14.00 -14.27 -21.97
CA ASP A 516 14.71 -13.31 -22.81
C ASP A 516 16.23 -13.43 -22.61
N ALA A 517 16.94 -13.76 -23.69
CA ALA A 517 18.37 -14.07 -23.62
C ALA A 517 19.21 -12.87 -23.16
N GLN A 518 18.88 -11.65 -23.58
CA GLN A 518 19.63 -10.45 -23.22
C GLN A 518 19.42 -10.11 -21.74
N ILE A 519 18.17 -10.17 -21.28
CA ILE A 519 17.83 -9.90 -19.88
C ILE A 519 18.42 -10.96 -18.96
N SER A 520 18.24 -12.25 -19.29
CA SER A 520 18.77 -13.35 -18.48
C SER A 520 20.30 -13.32 -18.39
N GLN A 521 20.99 -13.01 -19.49
CA GLN A 521 22.44 -12.84 -19.48
C GLN A 521 22.85 -11.68 -18.57
N GLN A 522 22.21 -10.51 -18.70
CA GLN A 522 22.56 -9.34 -17.91
C GLN A 522 22.32 -9.55 -16.41
N ILE A 523 21.17 -10.12 -16.03
CA ILE A 523 20.87 -10.45 -14.63
C ILE A 523 21.90 -11.44 -14.09
N SER A 524 22.23 -12.48 -14.85
CA SER A 524 23.23 -13.47 -14.43
C SER A 524 24.62 -12.86 -14.24
N LEU A 525 25.01 -11.87 -15.05
CA LEU A 525 26.29 -11.17 -14.90
C LEU A 525 26.31 -10.22 -13.70
N TRP A 526 25.19 -9.57 -13.40
CA TRP A 526 25.07 -8.69 -12.22
C TRP A 526 24.90 -9.46 -10.92
N ASP A 527 24.37 -10.68 -10.97
CA ASP A 527 24.19 -11.55 -9.80
C ASP A 527 25.40 -12.47 -9.60
N GLN A 528 26.61 -11.92 -9.68
CA GLN A 528 27.89 -12.61 -9.52
C GLN A 528 28.86 -11.84 -8.63
N GLY A 529 29.77 -12.57 -7.97
CA GLY A 529 31.09 -12.05 -7.58
C GLY A 529 31.15 -10.84 -6.65
N GLY A 530 30.08 -10.53 -5.89
CA GLY A 530 30.07 -9.41 -4.94
C GLY A 530 28.93 -8.41 -5.13
N SER A 531 28.01 -8.63 -6.07
CA SER A 531 26.73 -7.91 -6.19
C SER A 531 25.55 -8.86 -6.16
N GLN A 532 24.39 -8.33 -5.78
CA GLN A 532 23.13 -9.05 -5.76
C GLN A 532 22.07 -8.25 -6.53
N VAL A 533 21.39 -8.91 -7.45
CA VAL A 533 20.23 -8.34 -8.16
C VAL A 533 18.98 -8.55 -7.33
N ILE A 534 18.28 -7.45 -7.03
CA ILE A 534 16.94 -7.49 -6.45
C ILE A 534 15.95 -7.23 -7.58
N GLN A 535 15.21 -8.26 -7.95
CA GLN A 535 14.12 -8.10 -8.90
C GLN A 535 12.89 -7.60 -8.16
N GLY A 536 12.51 -6.35 -8.42
CA GLY A 536 11.32 -5.77 -7.83
C GLY A 536 10.03 -6.50 -8.24
N PRO A 537 8.92 -6.12 -7.62
CA PRO A 537 7.61 -6.68 -7.92
C PRO A 537 7.16 -6.35 -9.35
N LEU A 538 6.38 -7.24 -9.96
CA LEU A 538 5.76 -6.97 -11.26
C LEU A 538 4.55 -6.08 -11.06
N LEU A 539 4.56 -4.90 -11.67
CA LEU A 539 3.46 -3.97 -11.71
C LEU A 539 2.60 -4.29 -12.95
N VAL A 540 1.31 -4.45 -12.73
CA VAL A 540 0.31 -4.62 -13.80
C VAL A 540 -0.40 -3.29 -13.94
N ILE A 541 -0.22 -2.62 -15.07
CA ILE A 541 -0.69 -1.24 -15.29
C ILE A 541 -1.72 -1.27 -16.42
N PRO A 542 -3.01 -1.15 -16.09
CA PRO A 542 -4.02 -0.98 -17.12
C PRO A 542 -3.89 0.39 -17.79
N ILE A 543 -3.88 0.39 -19.12
CA ILE A 543 -3.89 1.60 -19.96
C ILE A 543 -4.97 1.37 -21.01
N GLU A 544 -5.98 2.24 -21.00
CA GLU A 544 -7.22 2.05 -21.77
C GLU A 544 -7.86 0.68 -21.46
N GLU A 545 -7.89 -0.24 -22.43
CA GLU A 545 -8.46 -1.60 -22.28
C GLU A 545 -7.40 -2.71 -22.31
N SER A 546 -6.12 -2.34 -22.20
CA SER A 546 -4.98 -3.23 -22.32
C SER A 546 -4.04 -3.11 -21.10
N LEU A 547 -3.09 -4.04 -20.97
CA LEU A 547 -2.18 -4.11 -19.82
C LEU A 547 -0.72 -3.91 -20.23
N VAL A 548 -0.05 -2.99 -19.56
CA VAL A 548 1.42 -2.82 -19.60
C VAL A 548 2.01 -3.38 -18.32
N TYR A 549 3.09 -4.16 -18.44
CA TYR A 549 3.79 -4.74 -17.32
C TYR A 549 5.11 -4.04 -17.09
N VAL A 550 5.39 -3.66 -15.85
CA VAL A 550 6.61 -2.95 -15.48
C VAL A 550 7.28 -3.66 -14.31
N ARG A 551 8.59 -3.91 -14.40
CA ARG A 551 9.37 -4.52 -13.32
C ARG A 551 10.67 -3.75 -13.10
N PRO A 552 10.85 -3.10 -11.92
CA PRO A 552 12.11 -2.48 -11.58
C PRO A 552 13.18 -3.53 -11.22
N LEU A 553 14.43 -3.28 -11.59
CA LEU A 553 15.60 -4.06 -11.19
C LEU A 553 16.54 -3.18 -10.37
N TYR A 554 16.79 -3.59 -9.13
CA TYR A 554 17.76 -2.94 -8.25
C TYR A 554 19.05 -3.77 -8.19
N LEU A 555 20.16 -3.08 -8.00
CA LEU A 555 21.47 -3.68 -7.74
C LEU A 555 21.94 -3.22 -6.36
N LYS A 556 22.47 -4.15 -5.57
CA LYS A 556 23.21 -3.80 -4.34
C LYS A 556 24.52 -4.58 -4.28
N ALA A 557 25.53 -4.01 -3.64
CA ALA A 557 26.74 -4.75 -3.31
C ALA A 557 26.45 -5.81 -2.24
N ALA A 558 27.18 -6.93 -2.24
CA ALA A 558 26.99 -8.02 -1.29
C ALA A 558 27.24 -7.59 0.17
N THR A 559 28.12 -6.62 0.38
CA THR A 559 28.42 -6.01 1.69
C THR A 559 27.77 -4.64 1.87
N GLY A 560 27.19 -4.07 0.80
CA GLY A 560 26.54 -2.75 0.80
C GLY A 560 25.03 -2.85 1.06
N LYS A 561 24.48 -1.81 1.70
CA LYS A 561 23.06 -1.76 2.11
C LYS A 561 22.19 -0.83 1.27
N ILE A 562 22.70 -0.26 0.18
CA ILE A 562 21.95 0.70 -0.64
C ILE A 562 21.58 0.03 -1.97
N PRO A 563 20.31 -0.37 -2.15
CA PRO A 563 19.79 -0.75 -3.45
C PRO A 563 19.71 0.45 -4.38
N GLU A 564 20.31 0.32 -5.56
CA GLU A 564 20.25 1.31 -6.64
C GLU A 564 19.34 0.77 -7.75
N LEU A 565 18.34 1.55 -8.18
CA LEU A 565 17.54 1.19 -9.36
C LEU A 565 18.42 1.32 -10.61
N LYS A 566 18.67 0.22 -11.31
CA LYS A 566 19.54 0.20 -12.49
C LYS A 566 18.79 0.05 -13.79
N ARG A 567 17.71 -0.73 -13.82
CA ARG A 567 16.90 -0.95 -15.03
C ARG A 567 15.43 -1.05 -14.71
N VAL A 568 14.63 -0.75 -15.72
CA VAL A 568 13.19 -0.96 -15.76
C VAL A 568 12.89 -1.89 -16.94
N ILE A 569 12.27 -3.02 -16.64
CA ILE A 569 11.76 -3.94 -17.67
C ILE A 569 10.32 -3.56 -17.96
N VAL A 570 10.01 -3.34 -19.22
CA VAL A 570 8.66 -3.10 -19.74
C VAL A 570 8.28 -4.26 -20.66
N ALA A 571 7.11 -4.84 -20.44
CA ALA A 571 6.56 -5.87 -21.29
C ALA A 571 5.14 -5.52 -21.73
N TYR A 572 4.88 -5.72 -23.03
CA TYR A 572 3.57 -5.58 -23.65
C TYR A 572 3.42 -6.66 -24.72
N GLU A 573 2.43 -7.53 -24.54
CA GLU A 573 2.23 -8.72 -25.38
C GLU A 573 3.51 -9.55 -25.56
N ASN A 574 4.07 -9.58 -26.78
CA ASN A 574 5.28 -10.32 -27.13
C ASN A 574 6.54 -9.43 -27.15
N LYS A 575 6.42 -8.13 -26.86
CA LYS A 575 7.54 -7.20 -26.84
C LYS A 575 8.03 -7.00 -25.41
N ILE A 576 9.34 -7.10 -25.22
CA ILE A 576 10.00 -6.88 -23.93
C ILE A 576 11.18 -5.93 -24.17
N ALA A 577 11.33 -4.94 -23.29
CA ALA A 577 12.40 -3.97 -23.28
C ALA A 577 12.97 -3.86 -21.87
N MET A 578 14.29 -3.79 -21.75
CA MET A 578 14.98 -3.49 -20.50
C MET A 578 15.85 -2.27 -20.72
N GLU A 579 15.48 -1.16 -20.10
CA GLU A 579 16.12 0.15 -20.29
C GLU A 579 16.42 0.81 -18.94
N GLU A 580 17.12 1.94 -18.94
CA GLU A 580 17.48 2.65 -17.70
C GLU A 580 16.28 3.35 -17.06
N THR A 581 15.32 3.78 -17.87
CA THR A 581 14.10 4.47 -17.43
C THR A 581 12.85 3.82 -17.99
N LEU A 582 11.72 4.05 -17.32
CA LEU A 582 10.41 3.58 -17.78
C LEU A 582 10.05 4.19 -19.13
N GLU A 583 10.34 5.48 -19.32
CA GLU A 583 10.05 6.22 -20.54
C GLU A 583 10.82 5.65 -21.74
N ALA A 584 12.10 5.32 -21.56
CA ALA A 584 12.90 4.68 -22.59
C ALA A 584 12.37 3.27 -22.93
N GLY A 585 11.96 2.50 -21.92
CA GLY A 585 11.33 1.19 -22.10
C GLY A 585 10.03 1.29 -22.90
N LEU A 586 9.13 2.22 -22.54
CA LEU A 586 7.89 2.46 -23.26
C LEU A 586 8.14 2.92 -24.71
N ALA A 587 9.08 3.84 -24.92
CA ALA A 587 9.45 4.31 -26.25
C ALA A 587 10.01 3.19 -27.13
N LYS A 588 10.74 2.23 -26.57
CA LYS A 588 11.24 1.06 -27.31
C LYS A 588 10.13 0.09 -27.72
N ILE A 589 9.07 -0.03 -26.91
CA ILE A 589 7.93 -0.92 -27.17
C ILE A 589 6.94 -0.31 -28.17
N PHE A 590 6.61 0.97 -27.99
CA PHE A 590 5.52 1.67 -28.69
C PHE A 590 5.99 2.68 -29.74
N GLY A 591 7.27 3.05 -29.74
CA GLY A 591 7.80 4.19 -30.51
C GLY A 591 7.57 5.53 -29.80
N THR A 592 8.10 6.62 -30.37
CA THR A 592 7.81 7.98 -29.94
C THR A 592 6.64 8.55 -30.75
N ALA A 593 5.75 9.29 -30.08
CA ALA A 593 4.54 9.85 -30.72
C ALA A 593 4.86 10.84 -31.87
N GLU A 594 6.06 11.41 -31.89
CA GLU A 594 6.52 12.35 -32.93
C GLU A 594 6.85 11.67 -34.28
N GLY A 595 6.87 10.33 -34.35
CA GLY A 595 7.29 9.57 -35.54
C GLY A 595 6.19 9.07 -36.47
N GLN A 596 4.91 9.29 -36.16
CA GLN A 596 3.79 8.73 -36.94
C GLN A 596 2.85 9.78 -37.53
N THR A 597 3.38 10.61 -38.42
CA THR A 597 2.62 11.15 -39.54
C THR A 597 3.40 10.94 -40.84
N LYS A 598 3.21 9.76 -41.44
CA LYS A 598 3.37 9.58 -42.89
C LYS A 598 2.25 8.68 -43.40
N PRO A 599 1.51 9.16 -44.41
CA PRO A 599 1.31 8.39 -45.62
C PRO A 599 2.12 8.98 -46.77
N SER A 600 2.68 8.09 -47.57
CA SER A 600 3.31 8.38 -48.86
C SER A 600 2.25 8.80 -49.89
N GLY A 601 2.54 9.81 -50.71
CA GLY A 601 1.70 10.26 -51.82
C GLY A 601 2.27 11.46 -52.57
N GLU A 602 3.10 11.18 -53.57
CA GLU A 602 3.44 11.92 -54.80
C GLU A 602 3.39 13.46 -54.91
N THR A 603 4.57 14.02 -55.22
CA THR A 603 4.91 15.01 -56.25
C THR A 603 3.88 16.07 -56.69
N SER A 604 4.13 17.33 -56.35
CA SER A 604 4.20 18.46 -57.31
C SER A 604 4.53 19.79 -56.62
N THR A 605 5.59 20.46 -57.07
CA THR A 605 5.80 21.91 -56.93
C THR A 605 5.19 22.60 -58.15
N PRO A 606 4.73 23.87 -58.05
CA PRO A 606 5.68 24.98 -58.18
C PRO A 606 5.46 26.17 -57.23
N SER A 607 6.57 26.88 -57.03
CA SER A 607 6.82 27.98 -56.09
C SER A 607 6.17 29.33 -56.44
N ALA A 608 5.90 30.13 -55.40
CA ALA A 608 5.88 31.60 -55.38
C ALA A 608 6.19 32.07 -53.93
N PRO A 609 6.66 33.31 -53.70
CA PRO A 609 7.87 33.60 -52.91
C PRO A 609 7.69 33.64 -51.39
N THR A 610 8.80 33.26 -50.75
CA THR A 610 9.02 32.90 -49.36
C THR A 610 9.26 34.11 -48.46
N ASP A 611 8.45 34.28 -47.41
CA ASP A 611 8.94 34.82 -46.14
C ASP A 611 9.58 33.64 -45.39
N MET A 612 10.90 33.72 -45.15
CA MET A 612 11.65 32.65 -44.50
C MET A 612 11.10 32.39 -43.09
N THR A 613 10.70 31.15 -42.84
CA THR A 613 10.16 30.74 -41.54
C THR A 613 11.29 30.51 -40.54
N LYS A 614 10.98 30.51 -39.23
CA LYS A 614 11.98 30.22 -38.18
C LYS A 614 12.61 28.83 -38.35
N GLU A 615 11.90 27.88 -38.94
CA GLU A 615 12.39 26.54 -39.27
C GLU A 615 13.44 26.57 -40.37
N ASP A 616 13.31 27.45 -41.38
CA ASP A 616 14.33 27.64 -42.41
C ASP A 616 15.64 28.20 -41.83
N PHE A 617 15.54 29.14 -40.88
CA PHE A 617 16.73 29.67 -40.21
C PHE A 617 17.41 28.62 -39.31
N LEU A 618 16.64 27.77 -38.64
CA LEU A 618 17.19 26.66 -37.84
C LEU A 618 17.88 25.62 -38.74
N GLN A 619 17.31 25.31 -39.89
CA GLN A 619 17.90 24.38 -40.85
C GLN A 619 19.21 24.94 -41.45
N GLN A 620 19.24 26.23 -41.78
CA GLN A 620 20.46 26.89 -42.27
C GLN A 620 21.54 27.02 -41.19
N ALA A 621 21.16 27.25 -39.93
CA ALA A 621 22.08 27.26 -38.80
C ALA A 621 22.74 25.87 -38.63
N ASN A 622 21.93 24.80 -38.68
CA ASN A 622 22.46 23.45 -38.54
C ASN A 622 23.40 23.07 -39.71
N GLN A 623 23.06 23.49 -40.94
CA GLN A 623 23.93 23.27 -42.12
C GLN A 623 25.26 24.02 -42.03
N ALA A 624 25.25 25.29 -41.58
CA ALA A 624 26.47 26.08 -41.40
C ALA A 624 27.36 25.47 -40.28
N TYR A 625 26.75 24.99 -39.20
CA TYR A 625 27.47 24.29 -38.13
C TYR A 625 28.12 22.98 -38.60
N GLU A 626 27.36 22.12 -39.29
CA GLU A 626 27.86 20.88 -39.91
C GLU A 626 29.00 21.13 -40.90
N ALA A 627 28.89 22.18 -41.72
CA ALA A 627 29.94 22.58 -42.66
C ALA A 627 31.20 23.08 -41.96
N ALA A 628 31.07 23.82 -40.84
CA ALA A 628 32.19 24.22 -40.01
C ALA A 628 32.91 23.00 -39.41
N ILE A 629 32.17 22.03 -38.86
CA ILE A 629 32.76 20.80 -38.29
C ILE A 629 33.48 19.97 -39.35
N ARG A 630 32.96 19.90 -40.59
CA ARG A 630 33.67 19.26 -41.71
C ARG A 630 34.96 19.99 -42.07
N ALA A 631 34.91 21.31 -42.23
CA ALA A 631 36.10 22.12 -42.52
C ALA A 631 37.18 22.01 -41.42
N GLN A 632 36.75 21.93 -40.16
CA GLN A 632 37.65 21.69 -39.02
C GLN A 632 38.34 20.32 -39.11
N ARG A 633 37.61 19.26 -39.46
CA ARG A 633 38.17 17.91 -39.62
C ARG A 633 39.13 17.80 -40.81
N GLU A 634 38.89 18.59 -41.85
CA GLU A 634 39.73 18.67 -43.05
C GLU A 634 40.92 19.63 -42.90
N GLY A 635 41.03 20.35 -41.77
CA GLY A 635 42.11 21.29 -41.49
C GLY A 635 42.01 22.62 -42.25
N ASP A 636 40.87 22.91 -42.88
CA ASP A 636 40.60 24.15 -43.61
C ASP A 636 40.05 25.23 -42.66
N TRP A 637 40.97 25.91 -41.97
CA TRP A 637 40.64 26.95 -41.01
C TRP A 637 40.02 28.21 -41.64
N GLY A 638 40.29 28.48 -42.92
CA GLY A 638 39.67 29.59 -43.65
C GLY A 638 38.18 29.37 -43.82
N ARG A 639 37.81 28.19 -44.32
CA ARG A 639 36.41 27.79 -44.51
C ARG A 639 35.67 27.59 -43.18
N TYR A 640 36.34 27.10 -42.14
CA TYR A 640 35.78 27.05 -40.79
C TYR A 640 35.36 28.44 -40.30
N GLY A 641 36.23 29.45 -40.45
CA GLY A 641 35.93 30.82 -40.04
C GLY A 641 34.74 31.43 -40.79
N GLU A 642 34.62 31.15 -42.08
CA GLU A 642 33.50 31.62 -42.91
C GLU A 642 32.16 30.99 -42.49
N GLU A 643 32.12 29.68 -42.27
CA GLU A 643 30.88 28.99 -41.88
C GLU A 643 30.43 29.33 -40.45
N ILE A 644 31.37 29.54 -39.52
CA ILE A 644 31.05 30.02 -38.16
C ILE A 644 30.52 31.46 -38.19
N LYS A 645 31.09 32.34 -39.04
CA LYS A 645 30.57 33.70 -39.20
C LYS A 645 29.15 33.69 -39.78
N LYS A 646 28.91 32.85 -40.79
CA LYS A 646 27.59 32.64 -41.40
C LYS A 646 26.57 32.10 -40.39
N LEU A 647 26.96 31.16 -39.54
CA LEU A 647 26.15 30.67 -38.42
C LEU A 647 25.78 31.82 -37.46
N GLY A 648 26.74 32.67 -37.09
CA GLY A 648 26.48 33.84 -36.25
C GLY A 648 25.51 34.84 -36.88
N GLU A 649 25.61 35.08 -38.19
CA GLU A 649 24.67 35.95 -38.93
C GLU A 649 23.25 35.37 -39.00
N ILE A 650 23.11 34.05 -39.12
CA ILE A 650 21.81 33.35 -39.10
C ILE A 650 21.18 33.42 -37.70
N LEU A 651 21.95 33.17 -36.65
CA LEU A 651 21.47 33.23 -35.27
C LEU A 651 21.08 34.65 -34.86
N ASN A 652 21.77 35.67 -35.37
CA ASN A 652 21.40 37.07 -35.14
C ASN A 652 20.08 37.47 -35.82
N LYS A 653 19.67 36.79 -36.90
CA LYS A 653 18.36 36.98 -37.54
C LYS A 653 17.22 36.24 -36.83
N LEU A 654 17.55 35.27 -35.97
CA LEU A 654 16.61 34.51 -35.14
C LEU A 654 16.30 35.18 -33.79
N ARG A 655 17.11 36.16 -33.39
CA ARG A 655 17.01 36.91 -32.14
C ARG A 655 16.07 38.11 -32.29
#